data_AF-A0A1I7YWD9-F1
#
_entry.id   AF-A0A1I7YWD9-F1
#
_cell.length_a   1.000
_cell.length_b   1.000
_cell.length_c   1.000
_cell.angle_alpha   90.00
_cell.angle_beta   90.00
_cell.angle_gamma   90.00
#
_symmetry.space_group_name_H-M   'P 1'
#
loop_
_entity.id
_entity.type
_entity.pdbx_description
1 polymer ?
#
loop_
_entity_poly.entity_id
_entity_poly.type
_entity_poly.pdbx_seq_one_letter_code
_entity_poly.pdbx_strand_id
1 'polypeptide(L)'
;MPPNWDDCVTDSEELGTLRANLLKAEIRLSEAHGENDKMTRQVERMAKEAKESAVQMKFLEEALANMREDRDVCMQNLQEARKNFSLFQNDMTNQMTEDFSKRTKELEALLAARKEELLIMAEDKQKIESQLDRLRVEQRESKVELEQMLEEASKTESALVTLERARKALEKEKIVLKEKLDKLEEELEEIKLRNMNNENLSRRLENAEKTLIERNDRISDLDADNRTLKQQVELESRKTNRLREDLISEKSKHGDLVARLRSVCAAIKSQAPRSVAEETKEHLTAMEDDVKLVEVIDDVIMGALNAARREADALRIQQQTQIQELNDLRRDIVNLRREDNEALNESGDRVKELSIENKNIKEQVAILQERLRKMQVDEQAKSTDLATARREIQELQQEIANSTKYTDELARAQVTIGNLQHETELLRQDNDELQKRLELVIRELDETNNNLMAEKDLREALLVDHDRLEKIHHGLATDYERVKFEFGKLKEAFRVEKSASSKSSFWEQDRQRLEEMLQSDRNRFQKEIDRLQADSARVKRDNHDLRAELDSIHNTYQSMQDELRKLRLMELSLKSTIGNKDNVIEELRRTIAKKDAEIQSLYDQLAMQRKSANEESQKYLRQIEMLLMQNQDLINRTLTDNDFHHAAQKELQEKLVAVQRHKEKLEEKIMDQYKAMDSRKIQKEKPTLVKRAARVLMPKVGNSTPTVQKERKIKWKLWQTSSIIWSEKE
;
A
#
# COMPACT_ATOMS: atom_id res chain seq x y z
N MET A 1 47.27 80.17 -159.24
CA MET A 1 46.36 80.05 -160.39
C MET A 1 45.85 78.62 -160.44
N PRO A 2 44.58 78.39 -160.82
CA PRO A 2 44.13 77.09 -161.34
C PRO A 2 44.46 76.98 -162.85
N PRO A 3 44.20 75.85 -163.53
CA PRO A 3 44.14 74.45 -163.05
C PRO A 3 45.10 73.54 -163.85
N ASN A 4 45.12 72.23 -163.55
CA ASN A 4 44.88 71.23 -164.60
C ASN A 4 44.23 69.97 -163.99
N TRP A 5 43.53 69.19 -164.81
CA TRP A 5 42.94 67.90 -164.46
C TRP A 5 43.71 66.77 -165.17
N ASP A 6 43.84 65.62 -164.52
CA ASP A 6 43.93 64.29 -165.14
C ASP A 6 43.80 63.24 -164.00
N ASP A 7 42.66 62.52 -163.99
CA ASP A 7 42.21 61.69 -162.86
C ASP A 7 42.55 60.18 -163.01
N CYS A 8 41.98 59.35 -162.12
CA CYS A 8 41.63 57.95 -162.36
C CYS A 8 42.72 56.86 -162.26
N VAL A 9 43.46 56.82 -161.15
CA VAL A 9 43.94 55.53 -160.58
C VAL A 9 43.79 55.47 -159.04
N THR A 10 44.08 56.56 -158.33
CA THR A 10 44.33 56.56 -156.87
C THR A 10 43.09 56.47 -155.97
N ASP A 11 41.91 56.87 -156.42
CA ASP A 11 40.67 56.86 -155.61
C ASP A 11 40.32 55.49 -155.01
N SER A 12 40.77 54.40 -155.66
CA SER A 12 40.60 53.03 -155.18
C SER A 12 41.38 52.76 -153.88
N GLU A 13 42.58 53.33 -153.73
CA GLU A 13 43.40 53.15 -152.53
C GLU A 13 42.94 54.05 -151.38
N GLU A 14 42.44 55.26 -151.66
CA GLU A 14 41.87 56.13 -150.62
C GLU A 14 40.52 55.61 -150.10
N LEU A 15 39.62 55.13 -150.96
CA LEU A 15 38.40 54.42 -150.54
C LEU A 15 38.72 53.08 -149.84
N GLY A 16 39.75 52.37 -150.30
CA GLY A 16 40.23 51.14 -149.68
C GLY A 16 40.76 51.36 -148.26
N THR A 17 41.59 52.39 -148.06
CA THR A 17 42.13 52.75 -146.74
C THR A 17 41.07 53.34 -145.82
N LEU A 18 40.13 54.15 -146.32
CA LEU A 18 38.95 54.59 -145.55
C LEU A 18 38.09 53.40 -145.09
N ARG A 19 37.78 52.44 -145.98
CA ARG A 19 37.07 51.21 -145.59
C ARG A 19 37.86 50.37 -144.59
N ALA A 20 39.17 50.23 -144.75
CA ALA A 20 40.02 49.50 -143.81
C ALA A 20 40.09 50.19 -142.44
N ASN A 21 40.02 51.53 -142.39
CA ASN A 21 39.99 52.29 -141.14
C ASN A 21 38.60 52.27 -140.49
N LEU A 22 37.52 52.29 -141.27
CA LEU A 22 36.16 52.04 -140.77
C LEU A 22 36.06 50.64 -140.15
N LEU A 23 36.50 49.60 -140.86
CA LEU A 23 36.47 48.22 -140.36
C LEU A 23 37.31 48.06 -139.07
N LYS A 24 38.47 48.73 -138.98
CA LYS A 24 39.27 48.77 -137.73
C LYS A 24 38.54 49.50 -136.60
N ALA A 25 37.76 50.53 -136.90
CA ALA A 25 36.94 51.24 -135.91
C ALA A 25 35.73 50.40 -135.46
N GLU A 26 35.08 49.69 -136.37
CA GLU A 26 33.99 48.74 -136.10
C GLU A 26 34.47 47.55 -135.27
N ILE A 27 35.64 46.97 -135.60
CA ILE A 27 36.29 45.92 -134.80
C ILE A 27 36.59 46.44 -133.39
N ARG A 28 37.23 47.62 -133.26
CA ARG A 28 37.50 48.23 -131.94
C ARG A 28 36.25 48.56 -131.15
N LEU A 29 35.16 48.97 -131.81
CA LEU A 29 33.86 49.18 -131.18
C LEU A 29 33.24 47.86 -130.70
N SER A 30 33.37 46.78 -131.48
CA SER A 30 32.91 45.44 -131.12
C SER A 30 33.73 44.85 -129.96
N GLU A 31 35.05 45.04 -129.98
CA GLU A 31 35.97 44.67 -128.90
C GLU A 31 35.63 45.44 -127.62
N ALA A 32 35.54 46.77 -127.69
CA ALA A 32 35.19 47.62 -126.54
C ALA A 32 33.76 47.36 -126.03
N HIS A 33 32.80 47.05 -126.93
CA HIS A 33 31.46 46.65 -126.53
C HIS A 33 31.49 45.30 -125.81
N GLY A 34 32.21 44.30 -126.33
CA GLY A 34 32.42 43.00 -125.70
C GLY A 34 33.21 43.05 -124.38
N GLU A 35 34.09 44.04 -124.20
CA GLU A 35 34.72 44.34 -122.90
C GLU A 35 33.74 45.00 -121.93
N ASN A 36 32.97 45.99 -122.37
CA ASN A 36 31.94 46.63 -121.55
C ASN A 36 30.86 45.61 -121.12
N ASP A 37 30.53 44.65 -121.98
CA ASP A 37 29.67 43.50 -121.71
C ASP A 37 30.23 42.57 -120.62
N LYS A 38 31.55 42.30 -120.64
CA LYS A 38 32.24 41.51 -119.59
C LYS A 38 32.27 42.27 -118.27
N MET A 39 32.56 43.58 -118.32
CA MET A 39 32.59 44.46 -117.15
C MET A 39 31.19 44.59 -116.53
N THR A 40 30.15 44.74 -117.33
CA THR A 40 28.75 44.77 -116.86
C THR A 40 28.38 43.46 -116.16
N ARG A 41 28.64 42.31 -116.78
CA ARG A 41 28.44 40.98 -116.15
C ARG A 41 29.34 40.72 -114.93
N GLN A 42 30.42 41.47 -114.75
CA GLN A 42 31.25 41.43 -113.54
C GLN A 42 30.66 42.30 -112.44
N VAL A 43 30.21 43.52 -112.75
CA VAL A 43 29.50 44.42 -111.82
C VAL A 43 28.20 43.78 -111.34
N GLU A 44 27.43 43.11 -112.21
CA GLU A 44 26.21 42.39 -111.84
C GLU A 44 26.49 41.24 -110.85
N ARG A 45 27.56 40.46 -111.07
CA ARG A 45 27.99 39.40 -110.15
C ARG A 45 28.42 39.97 -108.80
N MET A 46 29.30 40.97 -108.79
CA MET A 46 29.73 41.65 -107.56
C MET A 46 28.54 42.29 -106.82
N ALA A 47 27.55 42.83 -107.53
CA ALA A 47 26.34 43.38 -106.94
C ALA A 47 25.37 42.31 -106.38
N LYS A 48 25.40 41.09 -106.92
CA LYS A 48 24.68 39.93 -106.37
C LYS A 48 25.39 39.38 -105.13
N GLU A 49 26.71 39.18 -105.21
CA GLU A 49 27.58 38.76 -104.11
C GLU A 49 27.47 39.73 -102.93
N ALA A 50 27.54 41.05 -103.17
CA ALA A 50 27.38 42.06 -102.13
C ALA A 50 25.98 42.05 -101.47
N LYS A 51 24.91 41.73 -102.23
CA LYS A 51 23.56 41.55 -101.66
C LYS A 51 23.48 40.29 -100.79
N GLU A 52 24.08 39.20 -101.24
CA GLU A 52 24.13 37.93 -100.49
C GLU A 52 24.93 38.09 -99.19
N SER A 53 26.09 38.74 -99.23
CA SER A 53 26.85 39.11 -98.03
C SER A 53 26.10 40.08 -97.11
N ALA A 54 25.33 41.03 -97.65
CA ALA A 54 24.52 41.94 -96.83
C ALA A 54 23.36 41.22 -96.10
N VAL A 55 22.76 40.19 -96.72
CA VAL A 55 21.75 39.33 -96.07
C VAL A 55 22.41 38.45 -95.00
N GLN A 56 23.57 37.86 -95.30
CA GLN A 56 24.33 37.08 -94.31
C GLN A 56 24.76 37.94 -93.11
N MET A 57 25.20 39.18 -93.34
CA MET A 57 25.56 40.13 -92.28
C MET A 57 24.37 40.40 -91.35
N LYS A 58 23.18 40.70 -91.89
CA LYS A 58 21.97 40.89 -91.08
C LYS A 58 21.59 39.67 -90.25
N PHE A 59 21.64 38.48 -90.85
CA PHE A 59 21.37 37.22 -90.13
C PHE A 59 22.37 36.99 -88.98
N LEU A 60 23.65 37.35 -89.17
CA LEU A 60 24.66 37.31 -88.12
C LEU A 60 24.45 38.39 -87.06
N GLU A 61 23.98 39.59 -87.41
CA GLU A 61 23.61 40.65 -86.46
C GLU A 61 22.41 40.24 -85.59
N GLU A 62 21.38 39.64 -86.19
CA GLU A 62 20.21 39.07 -85.49
C GLU A 62 20.62 37.91 -84.57
N ALA A 63 21.44 36.96 -85.05
CA ALA A 63 21.97 35.88 -84.24
C ALA A 63 22.84 36.39 -83.06
N LEU A 64 23.66 37.43 -83.28
CA LEU A 64 24.45 38.07 -82.23
C LEU A 64 23.62 38.89 -81.25
N ALA A 65 22.43 39.38 -81.65
CA ALA A 65 21.48 40.00 -80.73
C ALA A 65 20.86 38.96 -79.80
N ASN A 66 20.32 37.87 -80.36
CA ASN A 66 19.72 36.77 -79.58
C ASN A 66 20.74 36.17 -78.60
N MET A 67 21.97 35.89 -79.05
CA MET A 67 23.05 35.37 -78.19
C MET A 67 23.48 36.34 -77.07
N ARG A 68 23.17 37.64 -77.16
CA ARG A 68 23.36 38.60 -76.05
C ARG A 68 22.20 38.56 -75.08
N GLU A 69 20.97 38.45 -75.57
CA GLU A 69 19.77 38.30 -74.74
C GLU A 69 19.83 37.00 -73.93
N ASP A 70 20.13 35.86 -74.56
CA ASP A 70 20.35 34.56 -73.90
C ASP A 70 21.42 34.65 -72.80
N ARG A 71 22.56 35.31 -73.10
CA ARG A 71 23.65 35.55 -72.14
C ARG A 71 23.15 36.39 -70.96
N ASP A 72 22.39 37.45 -71.20
CA ASP A 72 21.97 38.38 -70.17
C ASP A 72 20.86 37.78 -69.28
N VAL A 73 19.97 36.95 -69.86
CA VAL A 73 19.05 36.08 -69.10
C VAL A 73 19.82 35.05 -68.27
N CYS A 74 20.82 34.36 -68.83
CA CYS A 74 21.67 33.45 -68.06
C CYS A 74 22.42 34.16 -66.92
N MET A 75 22.87 35.40 -67.11
CA MET A 75 23.52 36.21 -66.07
C MET A 75 22.54 36.65 -64.98
N GLN A 76 21.29 37.01 -65.32
CA GLN A 76 20.24 37.30 -64.33
C GLN A 76 19.91 36.05 -63.51
N ASN A 77 19.68 34.90 -64.16
CA ASN A 77 19.42 33.62 -63.49
C ASN A 77 20.57 33.21 -62.56
N LEU A 78 21.83 33.46 -62.96
CA LEU A 78 23.01 33.21 -62.12
C LEU A 78 23.10 34.16 -60.91
N GLN A 79 22.70 35.42 -61.07
CA GLN A 79 22.63 36.39 -59.96
C GLN A 79 21.51 36.04 -58.98
N GLU A 80 20.34 35.65 -59.46
CA GLU A 80 19.23 35.20 -58.62
C GLU A 80 19.57 33.90 -57.89
N ALA A 81 20.16 32.92 -58.56
CA ALA A 81 20.64 31.70 -57.92
C ALA A 81 21.65 32.01 -56.80
N ARG A 82 22.63 32.89 -57.03
CA ARG A 82 23.59 33.33 -56.00
C ARG A 82 22.91 34.04 -54.81
N LYS A 83 21.93 34.90 -55.07
CA LYS A 83 21.12 35.56 -54.04
C LYS A 83 20.36 34.53 -53.20
N ASN A 84 19.73 33.56 -53.84
CA ASN A 84 18.93 32.53 -53.17
C ASN A 84 19.82 31.56 -52.36
N PHE A 85 21.01 31.20 -52.87
CA PHE A 85 22.02 30.47 -52.07
C PHE A 85 22.51 31.27 -50.86
N SER A 86 22.74 32.58 -51.02
CA SER A 86 23.15 33.44 -49.88
C SER A 86 22.05 33.59 -48.83
N LEU A 87 20.78 33.66 -49.24
CA LEU A 87 19.64 33.65 -48.32
C LEU A 87 19.55 32.32 -47.58
N PHE A 88 19.53 31.19 -48.30
CA PHE A 88 19.54 29.85 -47.72
C PHE A 88 20.71 29.63 -46.73
N GLN A 89 21.91 30.08 -47.07
CA GLN A 89 23.07 29.99 -46.18
C GLN A 89 22.90 30.83 -44.91
N ASN A 90 22.35 32.03 -45.02
CA ASN A 90 22.05 32.89 -43.86
C ASN A 90 20.95 32.28 -43.00
N ASP A 91 19.84 31.83 -43.60
CA ASP A 91 18.69 31.24 -42.89
C ASP A 91 19.09 29.95 -42.16
N MET A 92 19.85 29.05 -42.82
CA MET A 92 20.41 27.85 -42.19
C MET A 92 21.37 28.19 -41.04
N THR A 93 22.21 29.23 -41.21
CA THR A 93 23.11 29.68 -40.14
C THR A 93 22.31 30.24 -38.96
N ASN A 94 21.32 31.09 -39.22
CA ASN A 94 20.44 31.68 -38.22
C ASN A 94 19.71 30.58 -37.43
N GLN A 95 19.06 29.62 -38.14
CA GLN A 95 18.37 28.49 -37.51
C GLN A 95 19.31 27.69 -36.60
N MET A 96 20.50 27.31 -37.10
CA MET A 96 21.48 26.58 -36.30
C MET A 96 21.91 27.39 -35.05
N THR A 97 22.13 28.70 -35.16
CA THR A 97 22.46 29.55 -34.00
C THR A 97 21.28 29.71 -33.02
N GLU A 98 20.05 29.74 -33.51
CA GLU A 98 18.86 29.82 -32.67
C GLU A 98 18.64 28.51 -31.91
N ASP A 99 18.80 27.37 -32.58
CA ASP A 99 18.64 26.04 -31.98
C ASP A 99 19.77 25.72 -31.01
N PHE A 100 21.02 26.13 -31.29
CA PHE A 100 22.08 26.13 -30.28
C PHE A 100 21.76 27.07 -29.10
N SER A 101 21.22 28.27 -29.34
CA SER A 101 20.83 29.20 -28.26
C SER A 101 19.72 28.64 -27.37
N LYS A 102 18.70 28.01 -27.95
CA LYS A 102 17.65 27.26 -27.21
C LYS A 102 18.29 26.16 -26.37
N ARG A 103 19.13 25.32 -26.98
CA ARG A 103 19.72 24.18 -26.28
C ARG A 103 20.70 24.59 -25.17
N THR A 104 21.42 25.71 -25.32
CA THR A 104 22.22 26.29 -24.24
C THR A 104 21.33 26.72 -23.08
N LYS A 105 20.25 27.46 -23.32
CA LYS A 105 19.30 27.90 -22.28
C LYS A 105 18.62 26.73 -21.56
N GLU A 106 18.27 25.67 -22.28
CA GLU A 106 17.74 24.42 -21.69
C GLU A 106 18.77 23.77 -20.75
N LEU A 107 20.03 23.68 -21.16
CA LEU A 107 21.10 23.11 -20.35
C LEU A 107 21.43 23.99 -19.14
N GLU A 108 21.40 25.31 -19.27
CA GLU A 108 21.56 26.27 -18.17
C GLU A 108 20.42 26.16 -17.15
N ALA A 109 19.16 26.04 -17.61
CA ALA A 109 18.00 25.85 -16.74
C ALA A 109 18.05 24.50 -16.00
N LEU A 110 18.41 23.41 -16.69
CA LEU A 110 18.61 22.10 -16.06
C LEU A 110 19.76 22.13 -15.05
N LEU A 111 20.85 22.83 -15.34
CA LEU A 111 22.00 22.98 -14.44
C LEU A 111 21.67 23.86 -13.22
N ALA A 112 20.77 24.83 -13.36
CA ALA A 112 20.23 25.59 -12.23
C ALA A 112 19.35 24.70 -11.33
N ALA A 113 18.39 23.98 -11.91
CA ALA A 113 17.53 23.06 -11.15
C ALA A 113 18.33 21.98 -10.40
N ARG A 114 19.32 21.34 -11.04
CA ARG A 114 20.18 20.37 -10.37
C ARG A 114 21.05 20.95 -9.26
N LYS A 115 21.40 22.25 -9.29
CA LYS A 115 22.08 22.94 -8.18
C LYS A 115 21.14 23.18 -6.99
N GLU A 116 19.89 23.51 -7.26
CA GLU A 116 18.86 23.69 -6.23
C GLU A 116 18.53 22.35 -5.53
N GLU A 117 18.33 21.29 -6.29
CA GLU A 117 18.20 19.92 -5.77
C GLU A 117 19.40 19.49 -4.89
N LEU A 118 20.64 19.78 -5.35
CA LEU A 118 21.85 19.48 -4.58
C LEU A 118 21.96 20.29 -3.28
N LEU A 119 21.44 21.52 -3.26
CA LEU A 119 21.41 22.35 -2.05
C LEU A 119 20.38 21.81 -1.05
N ILE A 120 19.18 21.45 -1.51
CA ILE A 120 18.14 20.81 -0.68
C ILE A 120 18.67 19.49 -0.09
N MET A 121 19.29 18.64 -0.91
CA MET A 121 19.91 17.38 -0.44
C MET A 121 21.05 17.62 0.56
N ALA A 122 21.83 18.70 0.42
CA ALA A 122 22.87 19.05 1.38
C ALA A 122 22.30 19.52 2.72
N GLU A 123 21.23 20.34 2.70
CA GLU A 123 20.52 20.73 3.92
C GLU A 123 19.88 19.52 4.62
N ASP A 124 19.22 18.63 3.88
CA ASP A 124 18.56 17.46 4.46
C ASP A 124 19.57 16.45 5.01
N LYS A 125 20.73 16.29 4.36
CA LYS A 125 21.89 15.59 4.94
C LYS A 125 22.30 16.22 6.26
N GLN A 126 22.45 17.56 6.33
CA GLN A 126 22.83 18.25 7.56
C GLN A 126 21.78 18.11 8.68
N LYS A 127 20.48 18.09 8.34
CA LYS A 127 19.37 17.83 9.27
C LYS A 127 19.46 16.39 9.83
N ILE A 128 19.72 15.40 8.98
CA ILE A 128 19.88 14.00 9.37
C ILE A 128 21.13 13.80 10.24
N GLU A 129 22.27 14.37 9.87
CA GLU A 129 23.50 14.31 10.68
C GLU A 129 23.28 14.96 12.07
N SER A 130 22.58 16.10 12.11
CA SER A 130 22.21 16.78 13.36
C SER A 130 21.23 16.00 14.24
N GLN A 131 20.34 15.18 13.66
CA GLN A 131 19.46 14.28 14.39
C GLN A 131 20.21 13.06 14.92
N LEU A 132 21.08 12.48 14.11
CA LEU A 132 21.87 11.29 14.45
C LEU A 132 22.85 11.57 15.58
N ASP A 133 23.46 12.76 15.64
CA ASP A 133 24.31 13.16 16.76
C ASP A 133 23.53 13.48 18.06
N ARG A 134 22.25 13.90 17.99
CA ARG A 134 21.39 13.98 19.18
C ARG A 134 21.06 12.59 19.73
N LEU A 135 20.64 11.67 18.87
CA LEU A 135 20.38 10.27 19.25
C LEU A 135 21.63 9.60 19.87
N ARG A 136 22.85 9.95 19.40
CA ARG A 136 24.12 9.52 20.01
C ARG A 136 24.42 10.15 21.38
N VAL A 137 23.86 11.32 21.70
CA VAL A 137 23.97 11.93 23.03
C VAL A 137 22.94 11.29 23.97
N GLU A 138 21.68 11.23 23.55
CA GLU A 138 20.58 10.58 24.28
C GLU A 138 20.93 9.11 24.62
N GLN A 139 21.49 8.34 23.68
CA GLN A 139 21.95 6.97 23.93
C GLN A 139 23.09 6.87 24.97
N ARG A 140 23.97 7.88 25.07
CA ARG A 140 25.03 7.91 26.09
C ARG A 140 24.48 8.29 27.45
N GLU A 141 23.56 9.26 27.49
CA GLU A 141 22.90 9.71 28.71
C GLU A 141 22.10 8.55 29.33
N SER A 142 21.22 7.89 28.57
CA SER A 142 20.48 6.72 29.07
C SER A 142 21.37 5.51 29.41
N LYS A 143 22.56 5.38 28.82
CA LYS A 143 23.55 4.37 29.23
C LYS A 143 24.18 4.70 30.59
N VAL A 144 24.50 5.97 30.85
CA VAL A 144 25.03 6.43 32.14
C VAL A 144 23.95 6.34 33.23
N GLU A 145 22.70 6.70 32.93
CA GLU A 145 21.55 6.50 33.83
C GLU A 145 21.40 5.01 34.19
N LEU A 146 21.45 4.10 33.21
CA LEU A 146 21.35 2.66 33.45
C LEU A 146 22.54 2.12 34.25
N GLU A 147 23.76 2.61 34.04
CA GLU A 147 24.94 2.26 34.85
C GLU A 147 24.80 2.75 36.31
N GLN A 148 24.25 3.95 36.53
CA GLN A 148 23.95 4.46 37.87
C GLN A 148 22.87 3.63 38.58
N MET A 149 21.76 3.34 37.89
CA MET A 149 20.67 2.51 38.45
C MET A 149 21.15 1.09 38.81
N LEU A 150 22.08 0.50 38.05
CA LEU A 150 22.70 -0.79 38.38
C LEU A 150 23.63 -0.68 39.61
N GLU A 151 24.37 0.42 39.77
CA GLU A 151 25.19 0.64 40.96
C GLU A 151 24.32 0.83 42.22
N GLU A 152 23.19 1.53 42.11
CA GLU A 152 22.21 1.69 43.19
C GLU A 152 21.48 0.39 43.53
N ALA A 153 21.12 -0.42 42.53
CA ALA A 153 20.59 -1.76 42.74
C ALA A 153 21.59 -2.64 43.51
N SER A 154 22.87 -2.63 43.13
CA SER A 154 23.92 -3.40 43.84
C SER A 154 24.14 -2.91 45.28
N LYS A 155 24.13 -1.59 45.51
CA LYS A 155 24.19 -0.99 46.86
C LYS A 155 23.01 -1.43 47.72
N THR A 156 21.78 -1.34 47.20
CA THR A 156 20.56 -1.70 47.95
C THR A 156 20.47 -3.20 48.21
N GLU A 157 20.88 -4.06 47.28
CA GLU A 157 21.02 -5.50 47.51
C GLU A 157 22.03 -5.81 48.62
N SER A 158 23.21 -5.17 48.60
CA SER A 158 24.20 -5.34 49.67
C SER A 158 23.67 -4.92 51.04
N ALA A 159 22.87 -3.84 51.10
CA ALA A 159 22.23 -3.36 52.32
C ALA A 159 21.16 -4.36 52.80
N LEU A 160 20.33 -4.91 51.91
CA LEU A 160 19.37 -5.96 52.25
C LEU A 160 20.07 -7.20 52.84
N VAL A 161 21.22 -7.63 52.28
CA VAL A 161 22.00 -8.75 52.83
C VAL A 161 22.53 -8.44 54.24
N THR A 162 22.92 -7.20 54.54
CA THR A 162 23.33 -6.83 55.92
C THR A 162 22.14 -6.77 56.88
N LEU A 163 20.99 -6.24 56.46
CA LEU A 163 19.76 -6.17 57.25
C LEU A 163 19.17 -7.56 57.52
N GLU A 164 19.23 -8.48 56.55
CA GLU A 164 18.81 -9.88 56.70
C GLU A 164 19.68 -10.62 57.75
N ARG A 165 20.99 -10.34 57.78
CA ARG A 165 21.91 -10.83 58.81
C ARG A 165 21.59 -10.23 60.19
N ALA A 166 21.34 -8.93 60.26
CA ALA A 166 20.94 -8.26 61.50
C ALA A 166 19.61 -8.79 62.06
N ARG A 167 18.59 -8.99 61.22
CA ARG A 167 17.31 -9.60 61.62
C ARG A 167 17.51 -11.02 62.16
N LYS A 168 18.38 -11.82 61.53
CA LYS A 168 18.73 -13.18 61.99
C LYS A 168 19.51 -13.19 63.32
N ALA A 169 20.27 -12.13 63.64
CA ALA A 169 20.89 -11.98 64.95
C ALA A 169 19.86 -11.61 66.02
N LEU A 170 19.03 -10.58 65.77
CA LEU A 170 17.99 -10.12 66.70
C LEU A 170 16.94 -11.20 67.00
N GLU A 171 16.57 -12.04 66.02
CA GLU A 171 15.64 -13.16 66.25
C GLU A 171 16.26 -14.23 67.16
N LYS A 172 17.58 -14.47 67.08
CA LYS A 172 18.28 -15.36 68.02
C LYS A 172 18.31 -14.78 69.45
N GLU A 173 18.62 -13.49 69.59
CA GLU A 173 18.60 -12.82 70.90
C GLU A 173 17.19 -12.86 71.52
N LYS A 174 16.15 -12.64 70.72
CA LYS A 174 14.74 -12.75 71.10
C LYS A 174 14.35 -14.16 71.56
N ILE A 175 14.87 -15.22 70.93
CA ILE A 175 14.68 -16.60 71.40
C ILE A 175 15.36 -16.81 72.76
N VAL A 176 16.63 -16.43 72.89
CA VAL A 176 17.40 -16.53 74.15
C VAL A 176 16.78 -15.70 75.29
N LEU A 177 16.13 -14.57 74.98
CA LEU A 177 15.40 -13.76 75.95
C LEU A 177 14.07 -14.40 76.37
N LYS A 178 13.36 -15.08 75.48
CA LYS A 178 12.19 -15.90 75.84
C LYS A 178 12.59 -17.04 76.77
N GLU A 179 13.58 -17.83 76.39
CA GLU A 179 14.08 -18.94 77.22
C GLU A 179 14.56 -18.52 78.62
N LYS A 180 14.90 -17.24 78.82
CA LYS A 180 15.23 -16.66 80.13
C LYS A 180 13.97 -16.18 80.87
N LEU A 181 12.99 -15.63 80.16
CA LEU A 181 11.69 -15.26 80.73
C LEU A 181 10.96 -16.51 81.23
N ASP A 182 10.86 -17.55 80.40
CA ASP A 182 10.18 -18.82 80.73
C ASP A 182 10.76 -19.43 82.02
N LYS A 183 12.09 -19.46 82.16
CA LYS A 183 12.79 -19.93 83.38
C LYS A 183 12.54 -19.05 84.61
N LEU A 184 12.44 -17.73 84.43
CA LEU A 184 12.10 -16.81 85.53
C LEU A 184 10.63 -16.94 85.95
N GLU A 185 9.73 -17.31 85.03
CA GLU A 185 8.34 -17.65 85.36
C GLU A 185 8.25 -18.98 86.12
N GLU A 186 9.03 -20.01 85.73
CA GLU A 186 9.17 -21.27 86.48
C GLU A 186 9.71 -21.04 87.92
N GLU A 187 10.81 -20.29 88.07
CA GLU A 187 11.36 -19.92 89.39
C GLU A 187 10.35 -19.15 90.26
N LEU A 188 9.54 -18.28 89.64
CA LEU A 188 8.54 -17.47 90.31
C LEU A 188 7.31 -18.29 90.77
N GLU A 189 6.89 -19.30 90.00
CA GLU A 189 5.88 -20.27 90.46
C GLU A 189 6.43 -21.19 91.56
N GLU A 190 7.68 -21.62 91.48
CA GLU A 190 8.35 -22.33 92.59
C GLU A 190 8.35 -21.49 93.89
N ILE A 191 8.67 -20.20 93.80
CA ILE A 191 8.65 -19.29 94.96
C ILE A 191 7.23 -19.11 95.51
N LYS A 192 6.21 -18.97 94.64
CA LYS A 192 4.78 -18.96 95.07
C LYS A 192 4.39 -20.24 95.82
N LEU A 193 4.74 -21.42 95.29
CA LEU A 193 4.47 -22.71 95.92
C LEU A 193 5.16 -22.85 97.28
N ARG A 194 6.43 -22.43 97.38
CA ARG A 194 7.19 -22.41 98.64
C ARG A 194 6.54 -21.46 99.66
N ASN A 195 6.09 -20.27 99.24
CA ASN A 195 5.41 -19.31 100.11
C ASN A 195 4.05 -19.83 100.61
N MET A 196 3.20 -20.39 99.74
CA MET A 196 1.92 -21.00 100.15
C MET A 196 2.13 -22.15 101.16
N ASN A 197 3.19 -22.94 101.00
CA ASN A 197 3.55 -23.98 101.97
C ASN A 197 4.03 -23.39 103.31
N ASN A 198 4.82 -22.31 103.29
CA ASN A 198 5.21 -21.60 104.50
C ASN A 198 4.00 -21.02 105.24
N GLU A 199 3.05 -20.37 104.54
CA GLU A 199 1.80 -19.91 105.15
C GLU A 199 0.96 -21.06 105.74
N ASN A 200 0.88 -22.19 105.04
CA ASN A 200 0.20 -23.39 105.54
C ASN A 200 0.86 -23.91 106.83
N LEU A 201 2.19 -23.84 106.93
CA LEU A 201 2.93 -24.19 108.15
C LEU A 201 2.72 -23.16 109.26
N SER A 202 2.76 -21.86 108.97
CA SER A 202 2.48 -20.79 109.93
C SER A 202 1.06 -20.88 110.49
N ARG A 203 0.04 -21.10 109.65
CA ARG A 203 -1.36 -21.30 110.10
C ARG A 203 -1.52 -22.58 110.93
N ARG A 204 -0.71 -23.61 110.69
CA ARG A 204 -0.67 -24.82 111.55
C ARG A 204 0.03 -24.56 112.89
N LEU A 205 1.08 -23.75 112.90
CA LEU A 205 1.79 -23.35 114.12
C LEU A 205 0.90 -22.47 115.00
N GLU A 206 0.28 -21.43 114.43
CA GLU A 206 -0.64 -20.53 115.13
C GLU A 206 -1.83 -21.30 115.75
N ASN A 207 -2.37 -22.31 115.06
CA ASN A 207 -3.41 -23.17 115.61
C ASN A 207 -2.87 -24.09 116.72
N ALA A 208 -1.64 -24.61 116.60
CA ALA A 208 -1.02 -25.38 117.67
C ALA A 208 -0.77 -24.49 118.92
N GLU A 209 -0.28 -23.27 118.74
CA GLU A 209 -0.09 -22.27 119.80
C GLU A 209 -1.41 -21.92 120.50
N LYS A 210 -2.50 -21.70 119.75
CA LYS A 210 -3.85 -21.53 120.33
C LYS A 210 -4.25 -22.74 121.17
N THR A 211 -4.09 -23.96 120.67
CA THR A 211 -4.41 -25.15 121.48
C THR A 211 -3.48 -25.33 122.68
N LEU A 212 -2.23 -24.84 122.64
CA LEU A 212 -1.34 -24.83 123.80
C LEU A 212 -1.77 -23.79 124.84
N ILE A 213 -2.27 -22.63 124.41
CA ILE A 213 -2.88 -21.61 125.28
C ILE A 213 -4.13 -22.20 125.94
N GLU A 214 -5.08 -22.75 125.17
CA GLU A 214 -6.28 -23.43 125.71
C GLU A 214 -5.92 -24.54 126.72
N ARG A 215 -4.83 -25.28 126.50
CA ARG A 215 -4.36 -26.32 127.43
C ARG A 215 -3.69 -25.74 128.67
N ASN A 216 -2.94 -24.63 128.55
CA ASN A 216 -2.37 -23.92 129.70
C ASN A 216 -3.46 -23.25 130.54
N ASP A 217 -4.45 -22.63 129.91
CA ASP A 217 -5.63 -22.07 130.57
C ASP A 217 -6.39 -23.20 131.27
N ARG A 218 -6.60 -24.35 130.61
CA ARG A 218 -7.23 -25.51 131.26
C ARG A 218 -6.38 -26.15 132.34
N ILE A 219 -5.04 -26.06 132.28
CA ILE A 219 -4.16 -26.44 133.38
C ILE A 219 -4.31 -25.42 134.52
N SER A 220 -4.40 -24.12 134.25
CA SER A 220 -4.62 -23.08 135.26
C SER A 220 -5.99 -23.23 135.94
N ASP A 221 -7.05 -23.53 135.18
CA ASP A 221 -8.36 -23.95 135.70
C ASP A 221 -8.21 -25.17 136.60
N LEU A 222 -7.58 -26.24 136.11
CA LEU A 222 -7.42 -27.49 136.87
C LEU A 222 -6.53 -27.30 138.10
N ASP A 223 -5.61 -26.34 138.09
CA ASP A 223 -4.73 -26.02 139.21
C ASP A 223 -5.43 -25.08 140.22
N ALA A 224 -6.35 -24.24 139.76
CA ALA A 224 -7.31 -23.52 140.60
C ALA A 224 -8.33 -24.48 141.24
N ASP A 225 -8.92 -25.39 140.46
CA ASP A 225 -9.76 -26.50 140.91
C ASP A 225 -8.99 -27.42 141.87
N ASN A 226 -7.70 -27.68 141.64
CA ASN A 226 -6.87 -28.47 142.56
C ASN A 226 -6.52 -27.68 143.83
N ARG A 227 -6.44 -26.34 143.79
CA ARG A 227 -6.34 -25.49 144.99
C ARG A 227 -7.66 -25.42 145.77
N THR A 228 -8.80 -25.24 145.11
CA THR A 228 -10.11 -25.25 145.76
C THR A 228 -10.45 -26.65 146.26
N LEU A 229 -10.14 -27.72 145.52
CA LEU A 229 -10.25 -29.11 145.98
C LEU A 229 -9.23 -29.44 147.07
N LYS A 230 -8.02 -28.84 147.12
CA LYS A 230 -7.13 -28.98 148.28
C LYS A 230 -7.66 -28.24 149.50
N GLN A 231 -8.17 -27.02 149.34
CA GLN A 231 -8.86 -26.29 150.42
C GLN A 231 -10.14 -27.01 150.84
N GLN A 232 -10.84 -27.67 149.91
CA GLN A 232 -12.03 -28.46 150.16
C GLN A 232 -11.67 -29.85 150.70
N VAL A 233 -10.50 -30.43 150.43
CA VAL A 233 -10.00 -31.65 151.09
C VAL A 233 -9.35 -31.31 152.43
N GLU A 234 -8.89 -30.09 152.66
CA GLU A 234 -8.58 -29.58 154.00
C GLU A 234 -9.86 -29.28 154.78
N LEU A 235 -10.88 -28.67 154.17
CA LEU A 235 -12.17 -28.43 154.81
C LEU A 235 -12.95 -29.72 154.98
N GLU A 236 -12.86 -30.68 154.07
CA GLU A 236 -13.37 -32.05 154.19
C GLU A 236 -12.40 -32.98 154.91
N SER A 237 -11.18 -32.56 155.30
CA SER A 237 -10.36 -33.28 156.29
C SER A 237 -10.60 -32.71 157.69
N ARG A 238 -10.86 -31.40 157.82
CA ARG A 238 -11.42 -30.81 159.04
C ARG A 238 -12.84 -31.31 159.25
N LYS A 239 -13.66 -31.41 158.19
CA LYS A 239 -14.99 -31.99 158.23
C LYS A 239 -15.00 -33.51 158.09
N THR A 240 -13.97 -34.26 157.70
CA THR A 240 -13.88 -35.74 157.90
C THR A 240 -12.96 -36.13 159.05
N ASN A 241 -12.46 -35.15 159.80
CA ASN A 241 -12.35 -35.28 161.24
C ASN A 241 -13.76 -35.14 161.81
N ARG A 242 -14.50 -34.04 161.52
CA ARG A 242 -15.94 -33.95 161.90
C ARG A 242 -16.88 -34.98 161.27
N LEU A 243 -16.48 -35.74 160.26
CA LEU A 243 -17.21 -36.83 159.59
C LEU A 243 -16.43 -38.16 159.80
N ARG A 244 -15.36 -38.17 160.58
CA ARG A 244 -15.04 -39.31 161.45
C ARG A 244 -15.70 -39.14 162.82
N GLU A 245 -16.24 -37.95 163.11
CA GLU A 245 -17.23 -37.68 164.15
C GLU A 245 -18.68 -37.92 163.61
N ASP A 246 -19.00 -37.55 162.35
CA ASP A 246 -20.35 -37.56 161.72
C ASP A 246 -20.57 -38.52 160.49
N LEU A 247 -19.58 -39.02 159.73
CA LEU A 247 -19.68 -40.19 158.78
C LEU A 247 -19.32 -41.51 159.46
N ILE A 248 -19.39 -41.45 160.76
CA ILE A 248 -20.32 -42.31 161.47
C ILE A 248 -21.82 -42.18 160.81
N SER A 249 -22.05 -42.15 159.40
CA SER A 249 -23.29 -41.88 158.45
C SER A 249 -23.50 -42.24 156.84
N GLU A 250 -23.47 -41.35 155.75
CA GLU A 250 -24.36 -41.28 154.43
C GLU A 250 -23.92 -41.45 152.83
N LYS A 251 -24.76 -41.19 151.71
CA LYS A 251 -24.67 -41.60 150.18
C LYS A 251 -25.20 -40.67 148.91
N SER A 252 -25.20 -41.04 147.54
CA SER A 252 -25.48 -40.19 146.23
C SER A 252 -26.06 -40.79 144.80
N LYS A 253 -26.17 -40.06 143.57
CA LYS A 253 -26.87 -40.33 142.16
C LYS A 253 -26.42 -39.41 140.85
N HIS A 254 -26.77 -39.33 139.48
CA HIS A 254 -27.37 -40.01 138.17
C HIS A 254 -27.32 -39.16 136.74
N GLY A 255 -27.70 -39.62 135.44
CA GLY A 255 -27.69 -38.94 134.00
C GLY A 255 -28.44 -39.65 132.71
N ASP A 256 -28.54 -39.43 131.31
CA ASP A 256 -28.21 -38.51 130.07
C ASP A 256 -28.87 -38.85 128.58
N LEU A 257 -28.76 -38.11 127.36
CA LEU A 257 -29.39 -38.38 125.92
C LEU A 257 -28.96 -37.62 124.49
N VAL A 258 -29.43 -37.92 123.18
CA VAL A 258 -28.95 -37.43 121.73
C VAL A 258 -29.86 -37.41 120.33
N ALA A 259 -29.43 -36.91 119.06
CA ALA A 259 -30.20 -36.48 117.72
C ALA A 259 -29.81 -36.86 116.13
N ARG A 260 -30.31 -36.25 114.94
CA ARG A 260 -30.31 -36.60 113.36
C ARG A 260 -30.70 -35.44 112.24
N LEU A 261 -30.81 -35.29 110.81
CA LEU A 261 -30.53 -35.74 109.29
C LEU A 261 -31.16 -34.73 108.10
N ARG A 262 -31.20 -34.57 106.67
CA ARG A 262 -30.72 -34.86 105.15
C ARG A 262 -31.41 -33.88 103.97
N SER A 263 -31.44 -33.69 102.55
CA SER A 263 -31.03 -34.06 101.04
C SER A 263 -31.41 -32.92 99.86
N VAL A 264 -31.44 -32.73 98.41
CA VAL A 264 -31.33 -33.21 96.88
C VAL A 264 -31.16 -32.00 95.71
N CYS A 265 -31.27 -31.80 94.28
CA CYS A 265 -31.51 -32.34 92.80
C CYS A 265 -31.25 -31.37 91.42
N ALA A 266 -31.42 -31.68 90.03
CA ALA A 266 -31.16 -30.86 88.65
C ALA A 266 -31.68 -31.39 87.14
N ALA A 267 -31.60 -31.01 85.75
CA ALA A 267 -31.26 -29.93 84.61
C ALA A 267 -31.57 -30.22 82.96
N ILE A 268 -31.44 -29.34 81.81
CA ILE A 268 -31.70 -29.52 80.22
C ILE A 268 -31.20 -28.37 79.08
N LYS A 269 -31.28 -28.08 77.66
CA LYS A 269 -31.70 -28.40 76.12
C LYS A 269 -31.16 -27.35 74.92
N SER A 270 -31.23 -27.09 73.50
CA SER A 270 -31.39 -27.50 71.93
C SER A 270 -31.27 -26.28 70.78
N GLN A 271 -31.30 -26.07 69.35
CA GLN A 271 -31.29 -26.59 67.82
C GLN A 271 -31.53 -25.44 66.60
N ALA A 272 -31.48 -25.29 65.15
CA ALA A 272 -30.97 -25.72 63.70
C ALA A 272 -31.30 -24.82 62.29
N PRO A 273 -30.79 -24.96 60.94
CA PRO A 273 -30.82 -24.02 59.63
C PRO A 273 -30.98 -24.46 57.99
N ARG A 274 -30.90 -23.60 56.83
CA ARG A 274 -31.00 -23.90 55.24
C ARG A 274 -30.44 -22.93 53.97
N SER A 275 -30.82 -23.00 52.59
CA SER A 275 -30.23 -22.45 51.19
C SER A 275 -31.17 -22.24 49.83
N VAL A 276 -31.02 -22.00 48.42
CA VAL A 276 -30.12 -21.59 47.14
C VAL A 276 -30.86 -21.37 45.65
N ALA A 277 -30.30 -20.89 44.41
CA ALA A 277 -30.93 -20.68 42.94
C ALA A 277 -30.09 -20.34 41.51
N GLU A 278 -30.67 -20.23 40.21
CA GLU A 278 -30.11 -20.23 38.69
C GLU A 278 -30.75 -19.27 37.47
N GLU A 279 -30.69 -19.12 36.02
CA GLU A 279 -30.09 -19.54 34.59
C GLU A 279 -30.45 -18.68 33.17
N THR A 280 -29.91 -18.89 31.86
CA THR A 280 -30.46 -18.74 30.34
C THR A 280 -29.89 -17.93 28.98
N LYS A 281 -30.25 -18.15 27.60
CA LYS A 281 -29.65 -17.55 26.21
C LYS A 281 -30.24 -17.72 24.63
N GLU A 282 -29.96 -16.82 23.54
CA GLU A 282 -29.79 -16.77 21.92
C GLU A 282 -30.84 -17.03 20.64
N HIS A 283 -30.80 -16.86 19.22
CA HIS A 283 -30.13 -16.20 17.91
C HIS A 283 -30.76 -16.44 16.35
N LEU A 284 -30.58 -15.69 15.14
CA LEU A 284 -30.94 -16.01 13.59
C LEU A 284 -30.66 -15.04 12.24
N THR A 285 -30.97 -15.35 10.87
CA THR A 285 -30.61 -14.65 9.44
C THR A 285 -31.48 -14.74 8.01
N ALA A 286 -31.08 -14.28 6.70
CA ALA A 286 -31.86 -14.11 5.30
C ALA A 286 -31.21 -14.02 3.75
N MET A 287 -31.90 -13.79 2.50
CA MET A 287 -31.50 -14.06 0.97
C MET A 287 -32.39 -13.64 -0.39
N GLU A 288 -31.92 -13.79 -1.71
CA GLU A 288 -32.39 -13.97 -3.23
C GLU A 288 -33.65 -13.50 -4.16
N ASP A 289 -33.47 -13.53 -5.55
CA ASP A 289 -34.28 -13.95 -6.81
C ASP A 289 -35.22 -13.12 -7.83
N ASP A 290 -35.64 -13.73 -9.00
CA ASP A 290 -36.09 -13.13 -10.34
C ASP A 290 -37.30 -13.83 -11.12
N VAL A 291 -37.67 -13.33 -12.34
CA VAL A 291 -38.45 -13.91 -13.49
C VAL A 291 -40.00 -13.86 -13.54
N LYS A 292 -40.57 -13.27 -14.63
CA LYS A 292 -41.81 -13.60 -15.44
C LYS A 292 -42.28 -12.42 -16.32
N LEU A 293 -43.10 -12.53 -17.38
CA LEU A 293 -43.46 -13.61 -18.33
C LEU A 293 -44.20 -12.98 -19.56
N VAL A 294 -44.20 -13.69 -20.69
CA VAL A 294 -44.98 -13.50 -21.93
C VAL A 294 -46.36 -12.83 -21.78
N GLU A 295 -46.65 -11.85 -22.65
CA GLU A 295 -47.92 -11.70 -23.38
C GLU A 295 -47.64 -10.93 -24.70
N VAL A 296 -47.78 -11.55 -25.88
CA VAL A 296 -49.01 -11.75 -26.70
C VAL A 296 -49.21 -10.56 -27.68
N ILE A 297 -49.11 -10.74 -29.02
CA ILE A 297 -50.08 -11.38 -29.95
C ILE A 297 -51.35 -10.48 -30.08
N ASP A 298 -51.83 -10.08 -31.26
CA ASP A 298 -51.53 -10.47 -32.65
C ASP A 298 -51.84 -9.33 -33.67
N ASP A 299 -51.99 -9.71 -34.94
CA ASP A 299 -52.77 -9.08 -36.03
C ASP A 299 -52.19 -7.80 -36.68
N VAL A 300 -51.83 -7.77 -37.97
CA VAL A 300 -52.60 -8.12 -39.20
C VAL A 300 -53.75 -7.16 -39.47
N ILE A 301 -53.61 -6.29 -40.49
CA ILE A 301 -54.70 -5.85 -41.39
C ILE A 301 -54.13 -4.99 -42.55
N MET A 302 -54.43 -5.38 -43.80
CA MET A 302 -54.34 -4.60 -45.07
C MET A 302 -52.95 -4.13 -45.55
N GLY A 303 -52.58 -4.18 -46.84
CA GLY A 303 -53.16 -4.91 -47.98
C GLY A 303 -53.83 -4.05 -49.07
N ALA A 304 -53.16 -3.96 -50.23
CA ALA A 304 -53.66 -3.68 -51.59
C ALA A 304 -54.29 -2.30 -51.93
N LEU A 305 -53.84 -1.69 -53.05
CA LEU A 305 -54.68 -1.25 -54.21
C LEU A 305 -53.85 -0.56 -55.34
N ASN A 306 -54.10 -0.96 -56.60
CA ASN A 306 -53.80 -0.27 -57.89
C ASN A 306 -52.31 -0.05 -58.31
N ALA A 307 -51.76 -0.32 -59.50
CA ALA A 307 -52.18 -0.88 -60.82
C ALA A 307 -52.40 0.08 -62.04
N ALA A 308 -51.54 -0.13 -63.08
CA ALA A 308 -51.72 0.03 -64.55
C ALA A 308 -51.88 1.41 -65.25
N ARG A 309 -51.10 1.66 -66.35
CA ARG A 309 -51.50 2.33 -67.65
C ARG A 309 -50.37 2.51 -68.72
N ARG A 310 -50.43 1.71 -69.81
CA ARG A 310 -50.30 1.96 -71.31
C ARG A 310 -49.50 3.18 -71.87
N GLU A 311 -48.79 3.19 -73.02
CA GLU A 311 -48.77 2.43 -74.33
C GLU A 311 -49.72 2.97 -75.46
N ALA A 312 -49.20 3.44 -76.62
CA ALA A 312 -49.90 3.74 -77.92
C ALA A 312 -48.98 4.20 -79.12
N ASP A 313 -49.46 4.08 -80.39
CA ASP A 313 -48.84 4.34 -81.74
C ASP A 313 -48.56 5.82 -82.13
N ALA A 314 -47.75 6.26 -83.14
CA ALA A 314 -47.02 5.72 -84.33
C ALA A 314 -47.70 5.80 -85.75
N LEU A 315 -47.04 6.38 -86.80
CA LEU A 315 -47.58 6.56 -88.20
C LEU A 315 -46.58 7.10 -89.28
N ARG A 316 -46.95 6.97 -90.58
CA ARG A 316 -46.69 7.89 -91.75
C ARG A 316 -45.24 8.22 -92.19
N ILE A 317 -44.76 7.69 -93.34
CA ILE A 317 -43.41 8.04 -93.90
C ILE A 317 -43.34 8.29 -95.44
N GLN A 318 -43.22 7.25 -96.28
CA GLN A 318 -42.00 7.09 -97.10
C GLN A 318 -41.86 7.77 -98.50
N GLN A 319 -42.85 8.49 -99.06
CA GLN A 319 -42.79 8.97 -100.48
C GLN A 319 -41.83 10.16 -100.75
N GLN A 320 -40.80 10.34 -99.92
CA GLN A 320 -39.81 11.43 -100.01
C GLN A 320 -38.71 11.14 -101.06
N THR A 321 -38.61 9.89 -101.53
CA THR A 321 -37.38 9.22 -101.98
C THR A 321 -36.71 9.67 -103.30
N GLN A 322 -37.29 10.58 -104.09
CA GLN A 322 -36.58 11.21 -105.23
C GLN A 322 -36.41 12.73 -105.11
N ILE A 323 -37.14 13.35 -104.18
CA ILE A 323 -36.69 14.61 -103.56
C ILE A 323 -35.48 14.32 -102.66
N GLN A 324 -35.26 13.06 -102.26
CA GLN A 324 -33.97 12.54 -101.78
C GLN A 324 -32.85 12.81 -102.81
N GLU A 325 -32.66 12.03 -103.87
CA GLU A 325 -31.38 11.92 -104.63
C GLU A 325 -30.67 13.23 -105.04
N LEU A 326 -31.38 14.28 -105.47
CA LEU A 326 -30.74 15.58 -105.77
C LEU A 326 -30.60 16.52 -104.55
N ASN A 327 -31.40 16.32 -103.50
CA ASN A 327 -31.01 16.78 -102.17
C ASN A 327 -30.05 15.80 -101.49
N ASP A 328 -29.77 14.61 -102.01
CA ASP A 328 -28.74 13.69 -101.51
C ASP A 328 -27.42 14.24 -102.01
N LEU A 329 -27.12 14.33 -103.30
CA LEU A 329 -25.86 14.97 -103.76
C LEU A 329 -25.66 16.42 -103.28
N ARG A 330 -26.75 17.20 -103.11
CA ARG A 330 -26.66 18.54 -102.52
C ARG A 330 -26.58 18.52 -100.99
N ARG A 331 -27.10 17.47 -100.33
CA ARG A 331 -26.67 17.13 -98.97
C ARG A 331 -25.22 16.70 -99.02
N ASP A 332 -24.74 15.78 -99.82
CA ASP A 332 -23.35 15.28 -99.82
C ASP A 332 -22.29 16.40 -99.94
N ILE A 333 -22.54 17.50 -100.65
CA ILE A 333 -21.63 18.67 -100.63
C ILE A 333 -21.85 19.56 -99.38
N VAL A 334 -23.08 19.72 -98.90
CA VAL A 334 -23.39 20.43 -97.64
C VAL A 334 -22.95 19.62 -96.42
N ASN A 335 -23.03 18.29 -96.49
CA ASN A 335 -22.64 17.24 -95.58
C ASN A 335 -21.14 17.18 -95.61
N LEU A 336 -20.41 16.93 -96.70
CA LEU A 336 -18.94 16.99 -96.67
C LEU A 336 -18.39 18.32 -96.11
N ARG A 337 -19.07 19.46 -96.32
CA ARG A 337 -18.72 20.73 -95.64
C ARG A 337 -19.20 20.85 -94.20
N ARG A 338 -20.31 20.19 -93.85
CA ARG A 338 -20.87 20.09 -92.50
C ARG A 338 -20.20 18.97 -91.70
N GLU A 339 -19.55 18.01 -92.33
CA GLU A 339 -18.77 16.86 -91.85
C GLU A 339 -17.29 17.26 -91.79
N ASP A 340 -16.81 18.18 -92.64
CA ASP A 340 -15.58 18.94 -92.35
C ASP A 340 -15.82 19.86 -91.14
N ASN A 341 -16.93 20.60 -91.08
CA ASN A 341 -17.25 21.43 -89.91
C ASN A 341 -17.66 20.60 -88.67
N GLU A 342 -18.29 19.44 -88.82
CA GLU A 342 -18.64 18.54 -87.73
C GLU A 342 -17.41 17.74 -87.33
N ALA A 343 -16.54 17.26 -88.21
CA ALA A 343 -15.24 16.71 -87.81
C ALA A 343 -14.31 17.78 -87.21
N LEU A 344 -14.41 19.05 -87.60
CA LEU A 344 -13.65 20.15 -86.97
C LEU A 344 -14.26 20.56 -85.61
N ASN A 345 -15.59 20.57 -85.49
CA ASN A 345 -16.29 20.82 -84.22
C ASN A 345 -16.17 19.62 -83.27
N GLU A 346 -16.28 18.38 -83.75
CA GLU A 346 -16.02 17.13 -83.05
C GLU A 346 -14.54 16.99 -82.71
N SER A 347 -13.61 17.45 -83.55
CA SER A 347 -12.19 17.54 -83.17
C SER A 347 -11.99 18.60 -82.08
N GLY A 348 -12.63 19.77 -82.21
CA GLY A 348 -12.60 20.83 -81.20
C GLY A 348 -13.29 20.44 -79.88
N ASP A 349 -14.39 19.69 -79.95
CA ASP A 349 -15.17 19.16 -78.83
C ASP A 349 -14.47 17.94 -78.25
N ARG A 350 -13.81 17.09 -79.04
CA ARG A 350 -12.92 16.03 -78.57
C ARG A 350 -11.69 16.62 -77.89
N VAL A 351 -11.18 17.77 -78.35
CA VAL A 351 -10.13 18.53 -77.64
C VAL A 351 -10.66 19.15 -76.34
N LYS A 352 -11.92 19.62 -76.28
CA LYS A 352 -12.56 20.06 -75.03
C LYS A 352 -12.78 18.87 -74.07
N GLU A 353 -13.29 17.74 -74.55
CA GLU A 353 -13.44 16.48 -73.82
C GLU A 353 -12.09 16.02 -73.28
N LEU A 354 -11.07 15.90 -74.12
CA LEU A 354 -9.71 15.52 -73.72
C LEU A 354 -9.10 16.54 -72.75
N SER A 355 -9.46 17.83 -72.83
CA SER A 355 -9.04 18.85 -71.86
C SER A 355 -9.78 18.73 -70.51
N ILE A 356 -11.07 18.39 -70.53
CA ILE A 356 -11.88 18.10 -69.34
C ILE A 356 -11.42 16.78 -68.70
N GLU A 357 -11.14 15.76 -69.50
CA GLU A 357 -10.58 14.47 -69.10
C GLU A 357 -9.18 14.67 -68.51
N ASN A 358 -8.30 15.46 -69.13
CA ASN A 358 -7.00 15.83 -68.55
C ASN A 358 -7.15 16.63 -67.25
N LYS A 359 -8.17 17.49 -67.11
CA LYS A 359 -8.47 18.21 -65.86
C LYS A 359 -8.93 17.24 -64.77
N ASN A 360 -9.86 16.34 -65.10
CA ASN A 360 -10.37 15.31 -64.20
C ASN A 360 -9.26 14.33 -63.78
N ILE A 361 -8.37 13.92 -64.69
CA ILE A 361 -7.19 13.10 -64.40
C ILE A 361 -6.22 13.85 -63.49
N LYS A 362 -5.95 15.14 -63.72
CA LYS A 362 -5.12 15.96 -62.82
C LYS A 362 -5.74 16.10 -61.42
N GLU A 363 -7.06 16.26 -61.34
CA GLU A 363 -7.79 16.30 -60.06
C GLU A 363 -7.76 14.93 -59.34
N GLN A 364 -7.93 13.82 -60.07
CA GLN A 364 -7.76 12.47 -59.51
C GLN A 364 -6.33 12.22 -59.04
N VAL A 365 -5.31 12.64 -59.80
CA VAL A 365 -3.89 12.55 -59.40
C VAL A 365 -3.62 13.38 -58.15
N ALA A 366 -4.16 14.60 -58.04
CA ALA A 366 -4.03 15.43 -56.83
C ALA A 366 -4.72 14.79 -55.62
N ILE A 367 -5.91 14.20 -55.79
CA ILE A 367 -6.62 13.46 -54.73
C ILE A 367 -5.82 12.21 -54.30
N LEU A 368 -5.24 11.48 -55.25
CA LEU A 368 -4.39 10.32 -54.98
C LEU A 368 -3.08 10.70 -54.29
N GLN A 369 -2.45 11.82 -54.67
CA GLN A 369 -1.26 12.37 -54.02
C GLN A 369 -1.54 12.79 -52.57
N GLU A 370 -2.64 13.52 -52.31
CA GLU A 370 -3.03 13.87 -50.94
C GLU A 370 -3.45 12.64 -50.12
N ARG A 371 -4.07 11.63 -50.74
CA ARG A 371 -4.36 10.35 -50.08
C ARG A 371 -3.09 9.57 -49.74
N LEU A 372 -2.10 9.56 -50.63
CA LEU A 372 -0.78 8.97 -50.37
C LEU A 372 -0.07 9.71 -49.22
N ARG A 373 -0.07 11.05 -49.24
CA ARG A 373 0.51 11.88 -48.18
C ARG A 373 -0.16 11.62 -46.82
N LYS A 374 -1.48 11.49 -46.79
CA LYS A 374 -2.22 11.10 -45.56
C LYS A 374 -1.82 9.71 -45.07
N MET A 375 -1.76 8.70 -45.95
CA MET A 375 -1.31 7.36 -45.54
C MET A 375 0.14 7.35 -45.03
N GLN A 376 1.04 8.16 -45.59
CA GLN A 376 2.42 8.32 -45.09
C GLN A 376 2.47 8.96 -43.70
N VAL A 377 1.64 9.97 -43.43
CA VAL A 377 1.50 10.57 -42.09
C VAL A 377 0.89 9.58 -41.09
N ASP A 378 -0.16 8.85 -41.49
CA ASP A 378 -0.77 7.80 -40.67
C ASP A 378 0.21 6.64 -40.38
N GLU A 379 1.09 6.31 -41.32
CA GLU A 379 2.12 5.28 -41.16
C GLU A 379 3.25 5.76 -40.24
N GLN A 380 3.68 7.03 -40.34
CA GLN A 380 4.62 7.61 -39.37
C GLN A 380 4.03 7.71 -37.97
N ALA A 381 2.75 8.10 -37.82
CA ALA A 381 2.06 8.11 -36.53
C ALA A 381 1.99 6.70 -35.91
N LYS A 382 1.58 5.69 -36.69
CA LYS A 382 1.60 4.29 -36.24
C LYS A 382 3.01 3.78 -35.93
N SER A 383 4.03 4.29 -36.62
CA SER A 383 5.44 3.98 -36.32
C SER A 383 5.87 4.56 -34.97
N THR A 384 5.47 5.79 -34.64
CA THR A 384 5.71 6.38 -33.30
C THR A 384 4.91 5.68 -32.20
N ASP A 385 3.64 5.32 -32.46
CA ASP A 385 2.80 4.62 -31.48
C ASP A 385 3.31 3.18 -31.21
N LEU A 386 3.85 2.51 -32.24
CA LEU A 386 4.54 1.24 -32.07
C LEU A 386 5.88 1.39 -31.33
N ALA A 387 6.54 2.56 -31.41
CA ALA A 387 7.78 2.82 -30.67
C ALA A 387 7.50 3.12 -29.19
N THR A 388 6.45 3.87 -28.85
CA THR A 388 6.02 4.08 -27.46
C THR A 388 5.51 2.79 -26.82
N ALA A 389 4.63 2.04 -27.49
CA ALA A 389 4.15 0.76 -26.97
C ALA A 389 5.28 -0.27 -26.75
N ARG A 390 6.31 -0.29 -27.63
CA ARG A 390 7.53 -1.10 -27.41
C ARG A 390 8.32 -0.67 -26.18
N ARG A 391 8.38 0.63 -25.91
CA ARG A 391 9.06 1.19 -24.73
C ARG A 391 8.30 0.85 -23.45
N GLU A 392 6.99 1.03 -23.43
CA GLU A 392 6.11 0.65 -22.32
C GLU A 392 6.25 -0.84 -21.99
N ILE A 393 6.30 -1.71 -23.01
CA ILE A 393 6.55 -3.15 -22.83
C ILE A 393 7.94 -3.41 -22.22
N GLN A 394 8.98 -2.68 -22.59
CA GLN A 394 10.32 -2.81 -21.98
C GLN A 394 10.34 -2.33 -20.53
N GLU A 395 9.69 -1.21 -20.23
CA GLU A 395 9.61 -0.65 -18.88
C GLU A 395 8.82 -1.59 -17.94
N LEU A 396 7.69 -2.15 -18.41
CA LEU A 396 6.94 -3.21 -17.71
C LEU A 396 7.74 -4.51 -17.53
N GLN A 397 8.51 -4.94 -18.54
CA GLN A 397 9.39 -6.12 -18.41
C GLN A 397 10.49 -5.90 -17.36
N GLN A 398 11.02 -4.68 -17.26
CA GLN A 398 12.01 -4.31 -16.26
C GLN A 398 11.39 -4.20 -14.86
N GLU A 399 10.15 -3.73 -14.75
CA GLU A 399 9.39 -3.71 -13.50
C GLU A 399 9.08 -5.14 -13.00
N ILE A 400 8.64 -6.05 -13.88
CA ILE A 400 8.46 -7.48 -13.56
C ILE A 400 9.79 -8.09 -13.07
N ALA A 401 10.90 -7.84 -13.77
CA ALA A 401 12.21 -8.36 -13.38
C ALA A 401 12.72 -7.78 -12.04
N ASN A 402 12.31 -6.57 -11.67
CA ASN A 402 12.60 -6.01 -10.35
C ASN A 402 11.68 -6.60 -9.26
N SER A 403 10.40 -6.78 -9.56
CA SER A 403 9.45 -7.48 -8.68
C SER A 403 9.94 -8.90 -8.33
N THR A 404 10.47 -9.64 -9.30
CA THR A 404 11.08 -10.97 -9.06
C THR A 404 12.27 -10.91 -8.07
N LYS A 405 13.13 -9.89 -8.17
CA LYS A 405 14.23 -9.71 -7.19
C LYS A 405 13.70 -9.43 -5.80
N TYR A 406 12.68 -8.57 -5.67
CA TYR A 406 12.07 -8.29 -4.37
C TYR A 406 11.39 -9.52 -3.77
N THR A 407 10.79 -10.41 -4.58
CA THR A 407 10.28 -11.70 -4.08
C THR A 407 11.40 -12.65 -3.65
N ASP A 408 12.53 -12.69 -4.37
CA ASP A 408 13.70 -13.49 -3.98
C ASP A 408 14.35 -12.96 -2.68
N GLU A 409 14.44 -11.65 -2.53
CA GLU A 409 14.95 -10.98 -1.32
C GLU A 409 14.01 -11.20 -0.13
N LEU A 410 12.69 -11.11 -0.34
CA LEU A 410 11.70 -11.42 0.69
C LEU A 410 11.77 -12.90 1.13
N ALA A 411 11.90 -13.83 0.18
CA ALA A 411 12.07 -15.26 0.48
C ALA A 411 13.36 -15.53 1.27
N ARG A 412 14.47 -14.88 0.91
CA ARG A 412 15.74 -14.94 1.66
C ARG A 412 15.56 -14.39 3.08
N ALA A 413 14.92 -13.24 3.24
CA ALA A 413 14.66 -12.65 4.54
C ALA A 413 13.76 -13.54 5.43
N GLN A 414 12.74 -14.18 4.85
CA GLN A 414 11.89 -15.15 5.55
C GLN A 414 12.69 -16.38 6.02
N VAL A 415 13.60 -16.91 5.20
CA VAL A 415 14.51 -18.01 5.61
C VAL A 415 15.46 -17.55 6.72
N THR A 416 16.02 -16.34 6.64
CA THR A 416 16.86 -15.79 7.73
C THR A 416 16.08 -15.62 9.03
N ILE A 417 14.83 -15.13 8.98
CA ILE A 417 13.94 -15.02 10.15
C ILE A 417 13.65 -16.40 10.74
N GLY A 418 13.32 -17.40 9.92
CA GLY A 418 13.06 -18.77 10.39
C GLY A 418 14.30 -19.42 11.05
N ASN A 419 15.49 -19.20 10.50
CA ASN A 419 16.74 -19.67 11.09
C ASN A 419 17.03 -19.00 12.45
N LEU A 420 16.87 -17.68 12.55
CA LEU A 420 17.05 -16.94 13.80
C LEU A 420 16.00 -17.35 14.85
N GLN A 421 14.76 -17.61 14.44
CA GLN A 421 13.72 -18.13 15.34
C GLN A 421 14.10 -19.51 15.89
N HIS A 422 14.62 -20.41 15.04
CA HIS A 422 15.10 -21.72 15.48
C HIS A 422 16.30 -21.60 16.45
N GLU A 423 17.25 -20.71 16.16
CA GLU A 423 18.38 -20.41 17.04
C GLU A 423 17.93 -19.86 18.40
N THR A 424 16.94 -18.95 18.43
CA THR A 424 16.38 -18.46 19.71
C THR A 424 15.65 -19.52 20.50
N GLU A 425 14.97 -20.47 19.86
CA GLU A 425 14.28 -21.57 20.55
C GLU A 425 15.28 -22.62 21.07
N LEU A 426 16.38 -22.89 20.36
CA LEU A 426 17.48 -23.71 20.86
C LEU A 426 18.14 -23.06 22.10
N LEU A 427 18.48 -21.78 22.02
CA LEU A 427 19.02 -21.03 23.17
C LEU A 427 18.05 -20.96 24.35
N ARG A 428 16.74 -20.96 24.09
CA ARG A 428 15.70 -21.05 25.13
C ARG A 428 15.69 -22.43 25.78
N GLN A 429 15.82 -23.50 25.01
CA GLN A 429 15.90 -24.88 25.52
C GLN A 429 17.18 -25.13 26.32
N ASP A 430 18.34 -24.62 25.87
CA ASP A 430 19.60 -24.66 26.62
C ASP A 430 19.49 -23.91 27.96
N ASN A 431 18.82 -22.74 27.98
CA ASN A 431 18.58 -21.98 29.20
C ASN A 431 17.61 -22.72 30.15
N ASP A 432 16.52 -23.28 29.62
CA ASP A 432 15.60 -24.15 30.36
C ASP A 432 16.31 -25.39 30.93
N GLU A 433 17.36 -25.92 30.28
CA GLU A 433 18.21 -27.00 30.82
C GLU A 433 19.18 -26.51 31.90
N LEU A 434 19.86 -25.38 31.69
CA LEU A 434 20.78 -24.80 32.66
C LEU A 434 20.06 -24.44 33.98
N GLN A 435 18.83 -23.94 33.91
CA GLN A 435 17.99 -23.70 35.09
C GLN A 435 17.69 -24.99 35.86
N LYS A 436 17.29 -26.08 35.18
CA LYS A 436 17.07 -27.40 35.82
C LYS A 436 18.35 -27.94 36.48
N ARG A 437 19.52 -27.75 35.86
CA ARG A 437 20.82 -28.12 36.43
C ARG A 437 21.17 -27.27 37.66
N LEU A 438 20.86 -25.98 37.63
CA LEU A 438 21.04 -25.08 38.77
C LEU A 438 20.14 -25.48 39.95
N GLU A 439 18.86 -25.79 39.70
CA GLU A 439 17.93 -26.30 40.73
C GLU A 439 18.40 -27.61 41.36
N LEU A 440 19.00 -28.52 40.58
CA LEU A 440 19.60 -29.75 41.10
C LEU A 440 20.76 -29.44 42.05
N VAL A 441 21.72 -28.60 41.64
CA VAL A 441 22.87 -28.23 42.48
C VAL A 441 22.45 -27.45 43.73
N ILE A 442 21.43 -26.61 43.66
CA ILE A 442 20.86 -25.94 44.86
C ILE A 442 20.28 -26.97 45.83
N ARG A 443 19.55 -27.97 45.34
CA ARG A 443 18.96 -29.03 46.16
C ARG A 443 20.02 -29.92 46.82
N GLU A 444 21.09 -30.27 46.09
CA GLU A 444 22.26 -30.97 46.63
C GLU A 444 23.00 -30.14 47.68
N LEU A 445 23.08 -28.81 47.50
CA LEU A 445 23.66 -27.89 48.49
C LEU A 445 22.81 -27.80 49.77
N ASP A 446 21.47 -27.74 49.65
CA ASP A 446 20.56 -27.77 50.79
C ASP A 446 20.63 -29.12 51.54
N GLU A 447 20.65 -30.24 50.83
CA GLU A 447 20.81 -31.58 51.43
C GLU A 447 22.16 -31.71 52.17
N THR A 448 23.27 -31.28 51.57
CA THR A 448 24.59 -31.31 52.23
C THR A 448 24.69 -30.34 53.41
N ASN A 449 24.05 -29.17 53.34
CA ASN A 449 23.97 -28.23 54.45
C ASN A 449 23.11 -28.77 55.61
N ASN A 450 21.98 -29.43 55.32
CA ASN A 450 21.16 -30.10 56.32
C ASN A 450 21.92 -31.24 57.02
N ASN A 451 22.66 -32.06 56.26
CA ASN A 451 23.53 -33.10 56.82
C ASN A 451 24.63 -32.51 57.72
N LEU A 452 25.25 -31.40 57.30
CA LEU A 452 26.27 -30.69 58.10
C LEU A 452 25.69 -30.06 59.36
N MET A 453 24.41 -29.65 59.37
CA MET A 453 23.73 -29.21 60.59
C MET A 453 23.47 -30.37 61.53
N ALA A 454 22.94 -31.50 61.02
CA ALA A 454 22.74 -32.70 61.83
C ALA A 454 24.04 -33.25 62.45
N GLU A 455 25.18 -33.17 61.74
CA GLU A 455 26.49 -33.52 62.29
C GLU A 455 26.94 -32.57 63.42
N LYS A 456 26.68 -31.26 63.30
CA LYS A 456 26.96 -30.29 64.37
C LYS A 456 26.10 -30.53 65.60
N ASP A 457 24.79 -30.75 65.42
CA ASP A 457 23.85 -31.00 66.51
C ASP A 457 24.23 -32.29 67.27
N LEU A 458 24.62 -33.34 66.54
CA LEU A 458 25.16 -34.58 67.12
C LEU A 458 26.48 -34.34 67.88
N ARG A 459 27.39 -33.53 67.33
CA ARG A 459 28.65 -33.17 67.99
C ARG A 459 28.45 -32.33 69.24
N GLU A 460 27.47 -31.43 69.26
CA GLU A 460 27.13 -30.62 70.43
C GLU A 460 26.45 -31.47 71.52
N ALA A 461 25.58 -32.41 71.15
CA ALA A 461 25.06 -33.42 72.09
C ALA A 461 26.17 -34.29 72.70
N LEU A 462 27.14 -34.75 71.89
CA LEU A 462 28.31 -35.49 72.38
C LEU A 462 29.21 -34.67 73.31
N LEU A 463 29.31 -33.35 73.10
CA LEU A 463 30.01 -32.45 74.03
C LEU A 463 29.25 -32.31 75.35
N VAL A 464 27.92 -32.17 75.33
CA VAL A 464 27.09 -32.12 76.55
C VAL A 464 27.18 -33.40 77.38
N ASP A 465 27.19 -34.58 76.73
CA ASP A 465 27.41 -35.85 77.43
C ASP A 465 28.86 -36.02 77.91
N HIS A 466 29.86 -35.47 77.23
CA HIS A 466 31.25 -35.42 77.72
C HIS A 466 31.37 -34.55 78.97
N ASP A 467 30.81 -33.34 78.94
CA ASP A 467 30.66 -32.42 80.07
C ASP A 467 29.99 -33.09 81.28
N ARG A 468 28.97 -33.91 81.01
CA ARG A 468 28.24 -34.68 82.03
C ARG A 468 29.08 -35.81 82.61
N LEU A 469 29.81 -36.54 81.76
CA LEU A 469 30.80 -37.54 82.19
C LEU A 469 31.90 -36.90 83.04
N GLU A 470 32.44 -35.74 82.63
CA GLU A 470 33.45 -35.02 83.41
C GLU A 470 32.92 -34.55 84.77
N LYS A 471 31.67 -34.07 84.84
CA LYS A 471 31.00 -33.73 86.10
C LYS A 471 30.82 -34.95 87.01
N ILE A 472 30.49 -36.12 86.45
CA ILE A 472 30.40 -37.39 87.19
C ILE A 472 31.80 -37.85 87.66
N HIS A 473 32.83 -37.74 86.83
CA HIS A 473 34.22 -38.06 87.19
C HIS A 473 34.74 -37.13 88.30
N HIS A 474 34.47 -35.83 88.22
CA HIS A 474 34.79 -34.89 89.30
C HIS A 474 34.01 -35.21 90.58
N GLY A 475 32.71 -35.53 90.49
CA GLY A 475 31.91 -35.99 91.63
C GLY A 475 32.54 -37.20 92.32
N LEU A 476 32.77 -38.28 91.56
CA LEU A 476 33.41 -39.51 92.05
C LEU A 476 34.83 -39.27 92.59
N ALA A 477 35.61 -38.38 91.99
CA ALA A 477 36.93 -38.00 92.50
C ALA A 477 36.81 -37.26 93.84
N THR A 478 35.92 -36.26 93.96
CA THR A 478 35.71 -35.52 95.21
C THR A 478 35.12 -36.40 96.32
N ASP A 479 34.26 -37.37 96.00
CA ASP A 479 33.74 -38.33 96.99
C ASP A 479 34.78 -39.40 97.36
N TYR A 480 35.63 -39.83 96.44
CA TYR A 480 36.80 -40.65 96.77
C TYR A 480 37.77 -39.90 97.70
N GLU A 481 38.04 -38.62 97.42
CA GLU A 481 38.84 -37.77 98.32
C GLU A 481 38.14 -37.50 99.66
N ARG A 482 36.81 -37.33 99.67
CA ARG A 482 36.00 -37.20 100.89
C ARG A 482 36.11 -38.45 101.75
N VAL A 483 35.92 -39.65 101.18
CA VAL A 483 36.02 -40.93 101.90
C VAL A 483 37.45 -41.19 102.37
N LYS A 484 38.47 -40.85 101.57
CA LYS A 484 39.89 -40.89 101.94
C LYS A 484 40.22 -39.90 103.09
N PHE A 485 39.60 -38.72 103.09
CA PHE A 485 39.74 -37.71 104.13
C PHE A 485 38.95 -38.07 105.41
N GLU A 486 37.79 -38.71 105.28
CA GLU A 486 37.01 -39.23 106.41
C GLU A 486 37.65 -40.45 107.04
N PHE A 487 38.25 -41.35 106.25
CA PHE A 487 39.14 -42.41 106.74
C PHE A 487 40.37 -41.81 107.45
N GLY A 488 40.95 -40.75 106.89
CA GLY A 488 41.98 -39.93 107.54
C GLY A 488 41.51 -39.33 108.87
N LYS A 489 40.28 -38.79 108.93
CA LYS A 489 39.66 -38.25 110.14
C LYS A 489 39.30 -39.32 111.16
N LEU A 490 38.89 -40.53 110.78
CA LEU A 490 38.68 -41.64 111.72
C LEU A 490 40.01 -42.09 112.33
N LYS A 491 41.05 -42.23 111.48
CA LYS A 491 42.42 -42.53 111.90
C LYS A 491 43.00 -41.45 112.82
N GLU A 492 42.67 -40.18 112.59
CA GLU A 492 43.12 -39.06 113.41
C GLU A 492 42.23 -38.82 114.64
N ALA A 493 40.92 -39.09 114.59
CA ALA A 493 40.04 -39.05 115.76
C ALA A 493 40.42 -40.12 116.79
N PHE A 494 40.79 -41.32 116.32
CA PHE A 494 41.43 -42.37 117.13
C PHE A 494 42.78 -41.94 117.75
N ARG A 495 43.35 -40.81 117.29
CA ARG A 495 44.57 -40.18 117.85
C ARG A 495 44.26 -38.92 118.68
N VAL A 496 43.10 -38.27 118.48
CA VAL A 496 42.72 -36.95 119.00
C VAL A 496 41.59 -36.99 120.05
N GLU A 497 41.09 -38.18 120.41
CA GLU A 497 40.39 -38.39 121.70
C GLU A 497 41.28 -38.10 122.92
N LYS A 498 42.57 -37.77 122.70
CA LYS A 498 43.49 -37.24 123.70
C LYS A 498 43.82 -35.76 123.44
N SER A 499 43.43 -34.90 124.40
CA SER A 499 43.79 -33.48 124.54
C SER A 499 43.10 -32.47 123.61
N ALA A 500 42.01 -31.86 124.10
CA ALA A 500 41.42 -30.65 123.52
C ALA A 500 41.70 -29.41 124.39
N SER A 501 42.29 -28.35 123.80
CA SER A 501 42.11 -26.94 124.23
C SER A 501 42.83 -25.95 123.31
N SER A 502 42.14 -24.90 122.85
CA SER A 502 42.65 -23.52 122.62
C SER A 502 41.67 -22.67 121.81
N LYS A 503 40.66 -22.07 122.46
CA LYS A 503 39.61 -21.25 121.79
C LYS A 503 39.98 -19.77 121.53
N SER A 504 41.27 -19.41 121.54
CA SER A 504 41.70 -18.00 121.41
C SER A 504 42.15 -17.57 120.01
N SER A 505 42.59 -18.50 119.14
CA SER A 505 43.09 -18.16 117.79
C SER A 505 41.98 -17.93 116.75
N PHE A 506 40.73 -18.29 117.08
CA PHE A 506 39.60 -18.28 116.16
C PHE A 506 39.15 -16.86 115.79
N TRP A 507 38.95 -16.00 116.80
CA TRP A 507 38.35 -14.68 116.62
C TRP A 507 39.22 -13.69 115.84
N GLU A 508 40.55 -13.82 115.93
CA GLU A 508 41.49 -12.97 115.16
C GLU A 508 41.43 -13.30 113.66
N GLN A 509 41.34 -14.60 113.32
CA GLN A 509 41.19 -15.06 111.93
C GLN A 509 39.81 -14.74 111.36
N ASP A 510 38.76 -14.80 112.18
CA ASP A 510 37.40 -14.44 111.79
C ASP A 510 37.27 -12.94 111.49
N ARG A 511 37.88 -12.08 112.33
CA ARG A 511 37.99 -10.64 112.07
C ARG A 511 38.70 -10.33 110.74
N GLN A 512 39.85 -10.96 110.50
CA GLN A 512 40.60 -10.72 109.26
C GLN A 512 39.82 -11.17 108.02
N ARG A 513 39.09 -12.29 108.07
CA ARG A 513 38.21 -12.73 106.98
C ARG A 513 37.09 -11.75 106.68
N LEU A 514 36.48 -11.15 107.71
CA LEU A 514 35.42 -10.15 107.54
C LEU A 514 35.96 -8.86 106.89
N GLU A 515 37.17 -8.43 107.24
CA GLU A 515 37.85 -7.31 106.59
C GLU A 515 38.18 -7.62 105.11
N GLU A 516 38.69 -8.83 104.82
CA GLU A 516 38.96 -9.30 103.45
C GLU A 516 37.68 -9.44 102.60
N MET A 517 36.58 -9.93 103.19
CA MET A 517 35.26 -10.00 102.54
C MET A 517 34.72 -8.61 102.20
N LEU A 518 34.73 -7.67 103.16
CA LEU A 518 34.28 -6.30 102.92
C LEU A 518 35.10 -5.60 101.83
N GLN A 519 36.40 -5.89 101.73
CA GLN A 519 37.25 -5.35 100.69
C GLN A 519 37.02 -6.03 99.33
N SER A 520 36.75 -7.35 99.31
CA SER A 520 36.28 -8.07 98.12
C SER A 520 34.97 -7.48 97.59
N ASP A 521 33.99 -7.23 98.47
CA ASP A 521 32.68 -6.73 98.07
C ASP A 521 32.74 -5.27 97.60
N ARG A 522 33.53 -4.41 98.24
CA ARG A 522 33.86 -3.07 97.70
C ARG A 522 34.47 -3.15 96.30
N ASN A 523 35.41 -4.06 96.09
CA ASN A 523 36.03 -4.28 94.78
C ASN A 523 35.05 -4.88 93.75
N ARG A 524 34.01 -5.62 94.17
CA ARG A 524 32.91 -6.08 93.30
C ARG A 524 32.00 -4.91 92.93
N PHE A 525 31.52 -4.14 93.90
CA PHE A 525 30.65 -2.99 93.65
C PHE A 525 31.32 -1.92 92.78
N GLN A 526 32.62 -1.65 92.97
CA GLN A 526 33.35 -0.73 92.09
C GLN A 526 33.37 -1.24 90.64
N LYS A 527 33.72 -2.51 90.41
CA LYS A 527 33.71 -3.10 89.07
C LYS A 527 32.33 -3.10 88.42
N GLU A 528 31.27 -3.24 89.21
CA GLU A 528 29.89 -3.16 88.73
C GLU A 528 29.49 -1.72 88.36
N ILE A 529 29.92 -0.73 89.14
CA ILE A 529 29.78 0.69 88.80
C ILE A 529 30.54 1.02 87.52
N ASP A 530 31.79 0.55 87.38
CA ASP A 530 32.63 0.79 86.19
C ASP A 530 31.99 0.18 84.93
N ARG A 531 31.41 -1.02 85.03
CA ARG A 531 30.62 -1.68 83.97
C ARG A 531 29.39 -0.85 83.59
N LEU A 532 28.56 -0.49 84.57
CA LEU A 532 27.33 0.28 84.33
C LEU A 532 27.62 1.66 83.73
N GLN A 533 28.77 2.27 84.06
CA GLN A 533 29.24 3.49 83.41
C GLN A 533 29.67 3.26 81.97
N ALA A 534 30.42 2.18 81.69
CA ALA A 534 30.81 1.81 80.33
C ALA A 534 29.60 1.48 79.44
N ASP A 535 28.62 0.74 79.96
CA ASP A 535 27.37 0.42 79.27
C ASP A 535 26.50 1.67 79.06
N SER A 536 26.40 2.58 80.05
CA SER A 536 25.74 3.88 79.87
C SER A 536 26.42 4.73 78.78
N ALA A 537 27.76 4.73 78.74
CA ALA A 537 28.54 5.43 77.73
C ALA A 537 28.50 4.74 76.35
N ARG A 538 28.15 3.45 76.28
CA ARG A 538 27.81 2.76 75.04
C ARG A 538 26.40 3.14 74.58
N VAL A 539 25.36 2.89 75.39
CA VAL A 539 23.96 3.18 75.04
C VAL A 539 23.71 4.63 74.61
N LYS A 540 24.51 5.59 75.11
CA LYS A 540 24.51 7.00 74.66
C LYS A 540 25.07 7.22 73.25
N ARG A 541 26.08 6.44 72.82
CA ARG A 541 26.61 6.44 71.45
C ARG A 541 25.64 5.73 70.51
N ASP A 542 25.22 4.52 70.87
CA ASP A 542 24.20 3.76 70.13
C ASP A 542 22.91 4.63 69.91
N ASN A 543 22.50 5.46 70.89
CA ASN A 543 21.41 6.44 70.72
C ASN A 543 21.70 7.66 69.84
N HIS A 544 22.96 8.07 69.71
CA HIS A 544 23.36 9.18 68.84
C HIS A 544 23.43 8.70 67.39
N ASP A 545 24.03 7.54 67.18
CA ASP A 545 24.19 6.92 65.88
C ASP A 545 22.82 6.58 65.26
N LEU A 546 21.91 5.97 66.03
CA LEU A 546 20.51 5.73 65.62
C LEU A 546 19.71 7.00 65.29
N ARG A 547 20.08 8.16 65.86
CA ARG A 547 19.46 9.46 65.49
C ARG A 547 20.02 9.99 64.18
N ALA A 548 21.33 9.89 63.96
CA ALA A 548 21.95 10.26 62.69
C ALA A 548 21.44 9.37 61.54
N GLU A 549 21.20 8.08 61.78
CA GLU A 549 20.53 7.18 60.84
C GLU A 549 19.08 7.61 60.56
N LEU A 550 18.29 7.94 61.60
CA LEU A 550 16.93 8.47 61.43
C LEU A 550 16.88 9.77 60.62
N ASP A 551 17.76 10.73 60.91
CA ASP A 551 17.85 11.99 60.17
C ASP A 551 18.28 11.75 58.71
N SER A 552 19.18 10.80 58.46
CA SER A 552 19.59 10.38 57.11
C SER A 552 18.43 9.73 56.32
N ILE A 553 17.68 8.84 56.97
CA ILE A 553 16.49 8.18 56.39
C ILE A 553 15.37 9.22 56.14
N HIS A 554 15.22 10.22 57.01
CA HIS A 554 14.26 11.31 56.80
C HIS A 554 14.62 12.18 55.59
N ASN A 555 15.89 12.57 55.45
CA ASN A 555 16.39 13.34 54.32
C ASN A 555 16.26 12.59 52.98
N THR A 556 16.58 11.29 52.94
CA THR A 556 16.42 10.47 51.73
C THR A 556 14.95 10.26 51.36
N TYR A 557 14.07 10.00 52.34
CA TYR A 557 12.63 9.96 52.13
C TYR A 557 12.10 11.29 51.55
N GLN A 558 12.54 12.42 52.07
CA GLN A 558 12.11 13.74 51.60
C GLN A 558 12.58 14.01 50.16
N SER A 559 13.82 13.63 49.82
CA SER A 559 14.35 13.71 48.44
C SER A 559 13.52 12.87 47.47
N MET A 560 13.23 11.61 47.81
CA MET A 560 12.36 10.73 47.00
C MET A 560 10.95 11.29 46.85
N GLN A 561 10.41 11.94 47.89
CA GLN A 561 9.09 12.58 47.84
C GLN A 561 9.06 13.76 46.86
N ASP A 562 10.12 14.57 46.81
CA ASP A 562 10.23 15.70 45.88
C ASP A 562 10.56 15.27 44.44
N GLU A 563 11.30 14.18 44.26
CA GLU A 563 11.47 13.53 42.96
C GLU A 563 10.15 12.97 42.42
N LEU A 564 9.37 12.30 43.25
CA LEU A 564 8.04 11.80 42.91
C LEU A 564 7.07 12.96 42.57
N ARG A 565 7.24 14.16 43.17
CA ARG A 565 6.55 15.39 42.73
C ARG A 565 7.00 15.84 41.33
N LYS A 566 8.30 15.88 41.04
CA LYS A 566 8.82 16.24 39.70
C LYS A 566 8.30 15.28 38.62
N LEU A 567 8.36 13.98 38.87
CA LEU A 567 7.89 12.94 37.94
C LEU A 567 6.38 13.09 37.65
N ARG A 568 5.54 13.39 38.65
CA ARG A 568 4.12 13.68 38.44
C ARG A 568 3.86 14.94 37.61
N LEU A 569 4.68 15.98 37.76
CA LEU A 569 4.59 17.20 36.93
C LEU A 569 4.99 16.92 35.48
N MET A 570 6.01 16.08 35.27
CA MET A 570 6.41 15.61 33.94
C MET A 570 5.35 14.69 33.30
N GLU A 571 4.73 13.80 34.08
CA GLU A 571 3.61 12.97 33.63
C GLU A 571 2.43 13.83 33.13
N LEU A 572 2.10 14.91 33.85
CA LEU A 572 1.06 15.85 33.46
C LEU A 572 1.41 16.67 32.19
N SER A 573 2.65 17.12 32.05
CA SER A 573 3.08 17.85 30.84
C SER A 573 3.16 16.95 29.61
N LEU A 574 3.58 15.68 29.78
CA LEU A 574 3.55 14.67 28.73
C LEU A 574 2.11 14.33 28.32
N LYS A 575 1.18 14.13 29.28
CA LYS A 575 -0.26 13.93 28.99
C LYS A 575 -0.87 15.11 28.22
N SER A 576 -0.55 16.35 28.59
CA SER A 576 -0.97 17.54 27.85
C SER A 576 -0.37 17.58 26.43
N THR A 577 0.89 17.18 26.29
CA THR A 577 1.57 17.11 24.98
C THR A 577 0.96 16.04 24.08
N ILE A 578 0.63 14.86 24.62
CA ILE A 578 -0.06 13.78 23.90
C ILE A 578 -1.43 14.26 23.40
N GLY A 579 -2.27 14.82 24.27
CA GLY A 579 -3.58 15.35 23.85
C GLY A 579 -3.50 16.44 22.78
N ASN A 580 -2.45 17.28 22.81
CA ASN A 580 -2.17 18.25 21.74
C ASN A 580 -1.77 17.58 20.41
N LYS A 581 -1.08 16.44 20.45
CA LYS A 581 -0.77 15.65 19.23
C LYS A 581 -2.00 14.91 18.71
N ASP A 582 -2.83 14.36 19.59
CA ASP A 582 -4.08 13.69 19.21
C ASP A 582 -5.05 14.66 18.51
N ASN A 583 -5.15 15.89 19.00
CA ASN A 583 -5.92 16.95 18.34
C ASN A 583 -5.42 17.23 16.90
N VAL A 584 -4.10 17.31 16.70
CA VAL A 584 -3.50 17.51 15.36
C VAL A 584 -3.72 16.30 14.45
N ILE A 585 -3.63 15.07 14.99
CA ILE A 585 -3.95 13.84 14.25
C ILE A 585 -5.40 13.85 13.78
N GLU A 586 -6.33 14.28 14.63
CA GLU A 586 -7.75 14.43 14.30
C GLU A 586 -8.02 15.54 13.26
N GLU A 587 -7.32 16.66 13.30
CA GLU A 587 -7.40 17.70 12.26
C GLU A 587 -6.85 17.21 10.90
N LEU A 588 -5.75 16.45 10.91
CA LEU A 588 -5.21 15.83 9.70
C LEU A 588 -6.17 14.78 9.14
N ARG A 589 -6.77 13.92 9.98
CA ARG A 589 -7.81 12.95 9.57
C ARG A 589 -9.01 13.64 8.90
N ARG A 590 -9.51 14.73 9.49
CA ARG A 590 -10.60 15.54 8.89
C ARG A 590 -10.19 16.22 7.58
N THR A 591 -8.91 16.52 7.41
CA THR A 591 -8.37 17.14 6.19
C THR A 591 -8.23 16.10 5.07
N ILE A 592 -7.76 14.90 5.39
CA ILE A 592 -7.72 13.74 4.48
C ILE A 592 -9.13 13.39 4.01
N ALA A 593 -10.08 13.18 4.93
CA ALA A 593 -11.47 12.85 4.57
C ALA A 593 -12.17 13.90 3.69
N LYS A 594 -11.83 15.19 3.83
CA LYS A 594 -12.29 16.26 2.92
C LYS A 594 -11.68 16.11 1.52
N LYS A 595 -10.40 15.77 1.42
CA LYS A 595 -9.71 15.57 0.15
C LYS A 595 -10.14 14.29 -0.56
N ASP A 596 -10.44 13.22 0.17
CA ASP A 596 -11.03 12.00 -0.40
C ASP A 596 -12.41 12.28 -1.02
N ALA A 597 -13.25 13.08 -0.36
CA ALA A 597 -14.55 13.52 -0.90
C ALA A 597 -14.42 14.44 -2.13
N GLU A 598 -13.42 15.32 -2.14
CA GLU A 598 -13.09 16.18 -3.29
C GLU A 598 -12.60 15.35 -4.49
N ILE A 599 -11.73 14.36 -4.24
CA ILE A 599 -11.24 13.39 -5.23
C ILE A 599 -12.40 12.56 -5.79
N GLN A 600 -13.30 12.05 -4.95
CA GLN A 600 -14.46 11.28 -5.41
C GLN A 600 -15.37 12.13 -6.30
N SER A 601 -15.65 13.39 -5.92
CA SER A 601 -16.44 14.31 -6.75
C SER A 601 -15.80 14.58 -8.11
N LEU A 602 -14.47 14.66 -8.19
CA LEU A 602 -13.75 14.80 -9.45
C LEU A 602 -13.79 13.51 -10.30
N TYR A 603 -13.74 12.32 -9.68
CA TYR A 603 -13.96 11.04 -10.37
C TYR A 603 -15.38 10.94 -10.95
N ASP A 604 -16.40 11.33 -10.19
CA ASP A 604 -17.80 11.30 -10.64
C ASP A 604 -18.03 12.27 -11.82
N GLN A 605 -17.44 13.48 -11.75
CA GLN A 605 -17.44 14.45 -12.85
C GLN A 605 -16.73 13.90 -14.11
N LEU A 606 -15.56 13.26 -13.94
CA LEU A 606 -14.84 12.62 -15.04
C LEU A 606 -15.64 11.47 -15.66
N ALA A 607 -16.36 10.69 -14.85
CA ALA A 607 -17.24 9.63 -15.32
C ALA A 607 -18.43 10.18 -16.12
N MET A 608 -19.05 11.28 -15.67
CA MET A 608 -20.11 11.97 -16.43
C MET A 608 -19.59 12.53 -17.77
N GLN A 609 -18.41 13.16 -17.79
CA GLN A 609 -17.81 13.67 -19.03
C GLN A 609 -17.49 12.53 -20.01
N ARG A 610 -16.90 11.41 -19.53
CA ARG A 610 -16.66 10.20 -20.35
C ARG A 610 -17.97 9.63 -20.91
N LYS A 611 -19.05 9.62 -20.13
CA LYS A 611 -20.38 9.18 -20.58
C LYS A 611 -20.93 10.10 -21.68
N SER A 612 -20.87 11.43 -21.53
CA SER A 612 -21.31 12.39 -22.55
C SER A 612 -20.53 12.22 -23.86
N ALA A 613 -19.19 12.14 -23.78
CA ALA A 613 -18.34 11.95 -24.95
C ALA A 613 -18.61 10.60 -25.68
N ASN A 614 -18.93 9.54 -24.94
CA ASN A 614 -19.34 8.26 -25.52
C ASN A 614 -20.73 8.35 -26.19
N GLU A 615 -21.69 9.03 -25.57
CA GLU A 615 -23.02 9.27 -26.17
C GLU A 615 -22.94 10.15 -27.43
N GLU A 616 -22.04 11.13 -27.48
CA GLU A 616 -21.73 11.92 -28.67
C GLU A 616 -21.05 11.07 -29.75
N SER A 617 -20.04 10.28 -29.40
CA SER A 617 -19.40 9.32 -30.31
C SER A 617 -20.42 8.37 -30.96
N GLN A 618 -21.37 7.84 -30.17
CA GLN A 618 -22.46 7.02 -30.71
C GLN A 618 -23.44 7.79 -31.61
N LYS A 619 -23.70 9.08 -31.35
CA LYS A 619 -24.52 9.92 -32.24
C LYS A 619 -23.83 10.12 -33.58
N TYR A 620 -22.52 10.42 -33.58
CA TYR A 620 -21.73 10.54 -34.81
C TYR A 620 -21.62 9.21 -35.56
N LEU A 621 -21.45 8.07 -34.86
CA LEU A 621 -21.44 6.75 -35.49
C LEU A 621 -22.75 6.47 -36.24
N ARG A 622 -23.91 6.68 -35.59
CA ARG A 622 -25.23 6.52 -36.22
C ARG A 622 -25.43 7.47 -37.41
N GLN A 623 -24.88 8.68 -37.34
CA GLN A 623 -24.91 9.63 -38.46
C GLN A 623 -24.06 9.15 -39.65
N ILE A 624 -22.90 8.55 -39.39
CA ILE A 624 -22.05 7.93 -40.41
C ILE A 624 -22.75 6.71 -41.02
N GLU A 625 -23.37 5.85 -40.21
CA GLU A 625 -24.17 4.69 -40.67
C GLU A 625 -25.33 5.14 -41.58
N MET A 626 -26.07 6.19 -41.19
CA MET A 626 -27.12 6.79 -42.03
C MET A 626 -26.58 7.32 -43.36
N LEU A 627 -25.44 8.02 -43.35
CA LEU A 627 -24.83 8.57 -44.57
C LEU A 627 -24.29 7.46 -45.49
N LEU A 628 -23.74 6.38 -44.92
CA LEU A 628 -23.34 5.19 -45.68
C LEU A 628 -24.55 4.50 -46.32
N MET A 629 -25.66 4.35 -45.59
CA MET A 629 -26.90 3.79 -46.13
C MET A 629 -27.48 4.67 -47.25
N GLN A 630 -27.50 6.00 -47.08
CA GLN A 630 -27.93 6.93 -48.14
C GLN A 630 -27.02 6.87 -49.37
N ASN A 631 -25.71 6.73 -49.19
CA ASN A 631 -24.76 6.56 -50.29
C ASN A 631 -24.99 5.24 -51.03
N GLN A 632 -25.19 4.13 -50.29
CA GLN A 632 -25.53 2.85 -50.87
C GLN A 632 -26.87 2.88 -51.64
N ASP A 633 -27.89 3.57 -51.13
CA ASP A 633 -29.16 3.79 -51.84
C ASP A 633 -28.98 4.62 -53.12
N LEU A 634 -28.12 5.64 -53.11
CA LEU A 634 -27.80 6.44 -54.30
C LEU A 634 -27.02 5.63 -55.34
N ILE A 635 -26.07 4.79 -54.92
CA ILE A 635 -25.36 3.84 -55.79
C ILE A 635 -26.37 2.85 -56.39
N ASN A 636 -27.23 2.24 -55.57
CA ASN A 636 -28.25 1.29 -56.01
C ASN A 636 -29.20 1.92 -57.04
N ARG A 637 -29.69 3.15 -56.81
CA ARG A 637 -30.51 3.91 -57.77
C ARG A 637 -29.76 4.17 -59.07
N THR A 638 -28.52 4.65 -58.99
CA THR A 638 -27.69 4.95 -60.17
C THR A 638 -27.45 3.70 -61.01
N LEU A 639 -27.26 2.53 -60.36
CA LEU A 639 -27.16 1.24 -61.05
C LEU A 639 -28.49 0.85 -61.71
N THR A 640 -29.63 0.97 -61.03
CA THR A 640 -30.94 0.64 -61.63
C THR A 640 -31.34 1.60 -62.76
N ASP A 641 -30.97 2.87 -62.67
CA ASP A 641 -31.19 3.86 -63.73
C ASP A 641 -30.29 3.55 -64.93
N ASN A 642 -29.04 3.13 -64.71
CA ASN A 642 -28.14 2.69 -65.78
C ASN A 642 -28.62 1.38 -66.44
N ASP A 643 -29.08 0.40 -65.67
CA ASP A 643 -29.70 -0.82 -66.19
C ASP A 643 -30.95 -0.50 -67.03
N PHE A 644 -31.76 0.46 -66.60
CA PHE A 644 -32.91 0.95 -67.36
C PHE A 644 -32.49 1.66 -68.66
N HIS A 645 -31.44 2.51 -68.62
CA HIS A 645 -30.88 3.15 -69.80
C HIS A 645 -30.29 2.13 -70.79
N HIS A 646 -29.56 1.12 -70.32
CA HIS A 646 -29.05 0.02 -71.15
C HIS A 646 -30.19 -0.82 -71.75
N ALA A 647 -31.26 -1.10 -70.99
CA ALA A 647 -32.44 -1.79 -71.51
C ALA A 647 -33.14 -0.97 -72.61
N ALA A 648 -33.34 0.34 -72.40
CA ALA A 648 -33.93 1.24 -73.39
C ALA A 648 -33.03 1.40 -74.64
N GLN A 649 -31.71 1.50 -74.47
CA GLN A 649 -30.73 1.52 -75.56
C GLN A 649 -30.81 0.22 -76.39
N LYS A 650 -30.89 -0.93 -75.73
CA LYS A 650 -31.05 -2.24 -76.38
C LYS A 650 -32.37 -2.34 -77.14
N GLU A 651 -33.48 -1.85 -76.56
CA GLU A 651 -34.78 -1.79 -77.25
C GLU A 651 -34.74 -0.90 -78.49
N LEU A 652 -34.08 0.27 -78.41
CA LEU A 652 -33.86 1.15 -79.56
C LEU A 652 -32.97 0.51 -80.63
N GLN A 653 -31.95 -0.26 -80.24
CA GLN A 653 -31.09 -0.99 -81.15
C GLN A 653 -31.82 -2.17 -81.82
N GLU A 654 -32.68 -2.89 -81.10
CA GLU A 654 -33.54 -3.93 -81.65
C GLU A 654 -34.58 -3.32 -82.63
N LYS A 655 -35.14 -2.15 -82.32
CA LYS A 655 -35.98 -1.37 -83.25
C LYS A 655 -35.20 -0.91 -84.49
N LEU A 656 -33.96 -0.46 -84.34
CA LEU A 656 -33.09 -0.08 -85.46
C LEU A 656 -32.82 -1.28 -86.39
N VAL A 657 -32.46 -2.44 -85.82
CA VAL A 657 -32.26 -3.68 -86.58
C VAL A 657 -33.56 -4.17 -87.23
N ALA A 658 -34.72 -3.99 -86.59
CA ALA A 658 -36.01 -4.27 -87.20
C ALA A 658 -36.28 -3.34 -88.39
N VAL A 659 -36.02 -2.03 -88.27
CA VAL A 659 -36.15 -1.06 -89.37
C VAL A 659 -35.17 -1.38 -90.51
N GLN A 660 -33.93 -1.77 -90.21
CA GLN A 660 -32.96 -2.26 -91.21
C GLN A 660 -33.49 -3.49 -91.95
N ARG A 661 -33.97 -4.51 -91.23
CA ARG A 661 -34.61 -5.70 -91.83
C ARG A 661 -35.89 -5.38 -92.63
N HIS A 662 -36.62 -4.32 -92.27
CA HIS A 662 -37.75 -3.85 -93.05
C HIS A 662 -37.32 -3.07 -94.30
N LYS A 663 -36.22 -2.31 -94.24
CA LYS A 663 -35.57 -1.67 -95.39
C LYS A 663 -35.05 -2.72 -96.36
N GLU A 664 -34.28 -3.70 -95.90
CA GLU A 664 -33.78 -4.84 -96.69
C GLU A 664 -34.94 -5.54 -97.42
N LYS A 665 -36.03 -5.87 -96.72
CA LYS A 665 -37.23 -6.49 -97.31
C LYS A 665 -38.04 -5.57 -98.24
N LEU A 666 -37.77 -4.27 -98.27
CA LEU A 666 -38.31 -3.34 -99.27
C LEU A 666 -37.36 -3.25 -100.47
N GLU A 667 -36.04 -3.23 -100.24
CA GLU A 667 -35.00 -3.27 -101.26
C GLU A 667 -35.04 -4.59 -102.07
N GLU A 668 -35.23 -5.74 -101.42
CA GLU A 668 -35.54 -7.02 -102.05
C GLU A 668 -36.78 -6.93 -102.95
N LYS A 669 -37.90 -6.38 -102.44
CA LYS A 669 -39.15 -6.25 -103.21
C LYS A 669 -39.05 -5.27 -104.38
N ILE A 670 -38.20 -4.25 -104.26
CA ILE A 670 -37.91 -3.29 -105.33
C ILE A 670 -37.03 -3.97 -106.38
N MET A 671 -35.96 -4.65 -105.98
CA MET A 671 -35.12 -5.45 -106.89
C MET A 671 -35.91 -6.55 -107.60
N ASP A 672 -36.81 -7.25 -106.91
CA ASP A 672 -37.66 -8.28 -107.52
C ASP A 672 -38.71 -7.68 -108.45
N GLN A 673 -39.17 -6.45 -108.23
CA GLN A 673 -39.97 -5.71 -109.22
C GLN A 673 -39.16 -5.34 -110.46
N TYR A 674 -37.90 -4.90 -110.33
CA TYR A 674 -37.01 -4.69 -111.47
C TYR A 674 -36.74 -5.99 -112.25
N LYS A 675 -36.39 -7.10 -111.56
CA LYS A 675 -36.26 -8.43 -112.19
C LYS A 675 -37.56 -8.86 -112.89
N ALA A 676 -38.73 -8.58 -112.31
CA ALA A 676 -40.04 -8.94 -112.87
C ALA A 676 -40.52 -8.00 -114.00
N MET A 677 -39.79 -6.91 -114.28
CA MET A 677 -39.93 -6.08 -115.48
C MET A 677 -39.10 -6.66 -116.62
N ASP A 678 -37.83 -7.04 -116.38
CA ASP A 678 -36.97 -7.68 -117.38
C ASP A 678 -37.50 -9.07 -117.81
N SER A 679 -37.99 -9.86 -116.86
CA SER A 679 -38.34 -11.27 -117.08
C SER A 679 -39.63 -11.51 -117.90
N ARG A 680 -40.26 -10.49 -118.51
CA ARG A 680 -41.66 -10.58 -118.97
C ARG A 680 -41.91 -10.53 -120.48
N LYS A 681 -41.07 -11.22 -121.26
CA LYS A 681 -41.33 -11.68 -122.63
C LYS A 681 -40.71 -13.09 -122.72
N ILE A 682 -41.44 -14.23 -122.83
CA ILE A 682 -42.39 -14.66 -123.87
C ILE A 682 -43.26 -15.86 -123.35
N GLN A 683 -44.56 -15.94 -123.75
CA GLN A 683 -45.51 -17.10 -124.00
C GLN A 683 -45.26 -18.50 -123.37
N LYS A 684 -46.20 -19.42 -123.05
CA LYS A 684 -47.69 -19.67 -123.16
C LYS A 684 -47.99 -21.03 -122.44
N GLU A 685 -49.20 -21.60 -122.17
CA GLU A 685 -50.61 -21.19 -121.94
C GLU A 685 -51.46 -22.42 -121.46
N LYS A 686 -52.56 -22.22 -120.69
CA LYS A 686 -53.75 -23.14 -120.47
C LYS A 686 -53.54 -24.53 -119.77
N PRO A 687 -54.61 -25.20 -119.24
CA PRO A 687 -55.75 -24.67 -118.47
C PRO A 687 -56.29 -25.56 -117.28
N THR A 688 -56.98 -24.91 -116.33
CA THR A 688 -58.14 -25.39 -115.49
C THR A 688 -58.21 -26.76 -114.81
N LEU A 689 -58.49 -26.75 -113.48
CA LEU A 689 -59.46 -27.65 -112.80
C LEU A 689 -59.97 -27.00 -111.49
N VAL A 690 -61.09 -27.48 -110.90
CA VAL A 690 -61.87 -26.73 -109.86
C VAL A 690 -62.53 -27.64 -108.81
N LYS A 691 -62.76 -27.09 -107.59
CA LYS A 691 -63.53 -27.62 -106.43
C LYS A 691 -62.69 -28.60 -105.54
N ARG A 692 -62.95 -28.78 -104.23
CA ARG A 692 -64.22 -28.57 -103.46
C ARG A 692 -64.02 -28.49 -101.92
N ALA A 693 -64.48 -27.41 -101.27
CA ALA A 693 -65.04 -27.32 -99.89
C ALA A 693 -64.20 -27.89 -98.68
N ALA A 694 -64.58 -27.82 -97.39
CA ALA A 694 -65.79 -27.32 -96.70
C ALA A 694 -65.52 -26.93 -95.22
N ARG A 695 -66.50 -26.23 -94.59
CA ARG A 695 -66.65 -25.93 -93.13
C ARG A 695 -65.61 -24.95 -92.54
N VAL A 696 -65.94 -23.88 -91.81
CA VAL A 696 -67.06 -23.50 -90.91
C VAL A 696 -67.01 -24.16 -89.53
N LEU A 697 -66.50 -23.41 -88.56
CA LEU A 697 -66.93 -23.43 -87.14
C LEU A 697 -66.74 -22.03 -86.53
N MET A 698 -67.83 -21.50 -85.98
CA MET A 698 -68.01 -20.21 -85.30
C MET A 698 -68.62 -20.52 -83.90
N PRO A 699 -68.84 -19.56 -82.99
CA PRO A 699 -68.07 -18.35 -82.63
C PRO A 699 -67.95 -18.16 -81.09
N LYS A 700 -67.26 -17.10 -80.64
CA LYS A 700 -67.61 -16.14 -79.54
C LYS A 700 -66.41 -15.24 -79.23
N VAL A 701 -66.47 -13.91 -79.01
CA VAL A 701 -67.50 -12.96 -78.51
C VAL A 701 -67.84 -13.16 -77.02
N GLY A 702 -67.57 -12.23 -76.09
CA GLY A 702 -66.85 -10.95 -76.18
C GLY A 702 -67.27 -9.97 -75.07
N ASN A 703 -66.35 -9.09 -74.63
CA ASN A 703 -66.55 -7.89 -73.77
C ASN A 703 -67.19 -8.01 -72.37
N SER A 704 -67.01 -6.90 -71.62
CA SER A 704 -67.68 -6.48 -70.37
C SER A 704 -67.39 -7.21 -69.05
N THR A 705 -66.65 -6.49 -68.18
CA THR A 705 -66.85 -6.37 -66.72
C THR A 705 -68.31 -5.96 -66.38
N PRO A 706 -68.84 -6.17 -65.14
CA PRO A 706 -68.11 -5.97 -63.87
C PRO A 706 -68.42 -6.89 -62.66
N THR A 707 -67.61 -6.71 -61.61
CA THR A 707 -67.82 -6.91 -60.16
C THR A 707 -68.97 -7.80 -59.63
N VAL A 708 -68.65 -8.73 -58.71
CA VAL A 708 -68.98 -8.60 -57.26
C VAL A 708 -68.36 -9.72 -56.39
N GLN A 709 -67.82 -9.32 -55.22
CA GLN A 709 -67.54 -10.05 -53.96
C GLN A 709 -66.66 -11.34 -53.87
N LYS A 710 -65.65 -11.20 -52.97
CA LYS A 710 -65.23 -12.09 -51.87
C LYS A 710 -64.33 -13.32 -52.09
N GLU A 711 -63.26 -13.32 -51.28
CA GLU A 711 -62.54 -14.46 -50.67
C GLU A 711 -61.73 -15.37 -51.64
N ARG A 712 -60.49 -15.80 -51.34
CA ARG A 712 -59.83 -15.96 -50.01
C ARG A 712 -58.28 -16.01 -50.12
N LYS A 713 -57.63 -15.79 -48.97
CA LYS A 713 -56.22 -16.16 -48.62
C LYS A 713 -55.07 -15.51 -49.41
N ILE A 714 -54.43 -14.54 -48.76
CA ILE A 714 -52.97 -14.28 -48.89
C ILE A 714 -52.30 -14.64 -47.56
N LYS A 715 -51.17 -15.34 -47.64
CA LYS A 715 -50.03 -15.29 -46.70
C LYS A 715 -48.80 -15.04 -47.61
N TRP A 716 -47.75 -14.32 -47.21
CA TRP A 716 -47.01 -14.48 -45.96
C TRP A 716 -46.58 -13.17 -45.28
N LYS A 717 -46.68 -13.21 -43.95
CA LYS A 717 -45.90 -12.51 -42.89
C LYS A 717 -45.12 -11.23 -43.26
N LEU A 718 -45.48 -10.14 -42.57
CA LEU A 718 -44.55 -9.12 -42.10
C LEU A 718 -44.78 -8.91 -40.59
N TRP A 719 -43.69 -8.66 -39.84
CA TRP A 719 -43.59 -7.99 -38.53
C TRP A 719 -44.26 -8.56 -37.25
N GLN A 720 -43.38 -8.68 -36.24
CA GLN A 720 -43.51 -8.50 -34.78
C GLN A 720 -42.04 -8.47 -34.30
N THR A 721 -41.56 -7.69 -33.31
CA THR A 721 -42.09 -6.83 -32.23
C THR A 721 -41.10 -5.65 -32.01
N SER A 722 -41.28 -4.61 -31.19
CA SER A 722 -42.35 -4.20 -30.26
C SER A 722 -42.32 -2.67 -30.06
N SER A 723 -43.40 -2.09 -29.54
CA SER A 723 -43.37 -0.77 -28.88
C SER A 723 -43.02 -0.90 -27.39
N ILE A 724 -42.44 0.14 -26.80
CA ILE A 724 -42.76 0.62 -25.44
C ILE A 724 -42.47 2.13 -25.38
N ILE A 725 -43.29 2.86 -24.63
CA ILE A 725 -43.20 4.31 -24.44
C ILE A 725 -42.85 4.57 -22.98
N TRP A 726 -41.95 5.53 -22.72
CA TRP A 726 -41.80 6.18 -21.41
C TRP A 726 -41.30 7.62 -21.60
N SER A 727 -42.10 8.61 -21.16
CA SER A 727 -41.70 9.69 -20.26
C SER A 727 -42.65 10.91 -20.34
N GLU A 728 -43.51 11.01 -19.35
CA GLU A 728 -43.60 12.24 -18.53
C GLU A 728 -42.47 12.11 -17.46
N LYS A 729 -41.88 13.13 -16.82
CA LYS A 729 -42.44 14.21 -16.00
C LYS A 729 -43.33 13.71 -14.85
N GLU A 730 -43.12 14.08 -13.60
CA GLU A 730 -42.13 15.03 -13.00
C GLU A 730 -41.10 14.33 -12.12
#